data_AF-A0A2I0N587-F1
#
_entry.id   AF-A0A2I0N587-F1
#
_cell.length_a   1.000
_cell.length_b   1.000
_cell.length_c   1.000
_cell.angle_alpha   90.00
_cell.angle_beta   90.00
_cell.angle_gamma   90.00
#
_symmetry.space_group_name_H-M   'P 1'
#
loop_
_entity.id
_entity.type
_entity.pdbx_description
1 polymer ?
#
loop_
_entity_poly.entity_id
_entity_poly.type
_entity_poly.pdbx_seq_one_letter_code
_entity_poly.pdbx_strand_id
1 'polypeptide(L)'
;MADWKLRGLRGNCMNKLIAAGLAFAMLAAGLGGCIGGKDDGKLNTGAVEQEKFVFEGDAIPEKRYNETSSLIVIEKIPELAVITAPLTVKRTLTADKNGTVSSAEVTPLIVYSDDAAANCIIQQLQPQKIMTFGSVKISGENIPVTTLSEVSLKVAGMLSNPEKTAFIFSDYAIGMAAVPLASYLNAPLVYAAALGEVKEALANMGISRIVTLGSVTGGDEHLSAITDVQERFINMLAEKGDYCDYIVVANAYDVQIEHTDNKFPQDCMSMAAAHLAAFRNAVVAPVEFEPADKWNDTAQAEEVKKAAMDARTLLLTHGMVPKYVCIVGDPKAIPMKYYTGCGTGEWAEEGIPTDNYYADFDGNPLTQEIAIGRIVGRHVGDASALVARSAGYNRIVELEKAKGGVAGTGITSWIKNAYFIEGTLQIELFCTGDVVQVNKMLTEGGFITAFRHSALGALSPAIEELYNNNYLIYYGHGGDDGWYYLGVGGGGADAVRIGPEDLEGKVIPPGNGIAGSCLTSALDDMSEYAKAPIDQRISLAFLHAGAISYVGGTRVTWGEVKIWPAMESSCNGMLCNRYIELLTRFNSTLGDALMITKNEYYKMASNMERTVIYIDNNGVPQTYHGLTPWDKRTMLAYPLYGDPAVNPYEYPASDVIFG
;
A
#
# COMPACT_ATOMS: atom_id res chain seq x y z
N MET A 1 28.16 34.34 -63.29
CA MET A 1 27.66 33.03 -62.81
C MET A 1 28.87 32.31 -62.23
N ALA A 2 29.14 32.45 -60.92
CA ALA A 2 28.51 31.69 -59.82
C ALA A 2 28.98 30.21 -59.89
N ASP A 3 29.41 29.52 -58.84
CA ASP A 3 29.67 29.80 -57.42
C ASP A 3 30.25 28.48 -56.84
N TRP A 4 30.80 28.52 -55.61
CA TRP A 4 30.85 27.41 -54.65
C TRP A 4 31.79 26.19 -54.85
N LYS A 5 32.86 26.12 -54.02
CA LYS A 5 32.90 25.29 -52.80
C LYS A 5 34.28 25.36 -52.10
N LEU A 6 34.29 25.94 -50.91
CA LEU A 6 35.42 25.91 -49.97
C LEU A 6 34.83 25.70 -48.56
N ARG A 7 35.49 24.82 -47.79
CA ARG A 7 35.47 24.62 -46.32
C ARG A 7 34.61 23.50 -45.74
N GLY A 8 35.30 22.67 -44.94
CA GLY A 8 34.76 22.08 -43.71
C GLY A 8 35.02 20.58 -43.58
N LEU A 9 36.13 20.18 -42.95
CA LEU A 9 36.30 18.89 -42.25
C LEU A 9 37.67 18.86 -41.53
N ARG A 10 37.74 19.49 -40.35
CA ARG A 10 38.72 19.17 -39.29
C ARG A 10 38.03 19.37 -37.95
N GLY A 11 37.50 18.29 -37.41
CA GLY A 11 36.83 18.27 -36.11
C GLY A 11 36.06 16.98 -35.92
N ASN A 12 36.76 15.84 -35.80
CA ASN A 12 36.15 14.62 -35.26
C ASN A 12 37.12 13.52 -34.77
N CYS A 13 38.43 13.79 -34.64
CA CYS A 13 39.39 12.81 -34.13
C CYS A 13 39.86 13.05 -32.69
N MET A 14 39.51 14.16 -32.04
CA MET A 14 40.07 14.50 -30.71
C MET A 14 39.17 14.09 -29.53
N ASN A 15 37.86 13.91 -29.74
CA ASN A 15 36.93 13.51 -28.67
C ASN A 15 36.91 12.00 -28.40
N LYS A 16 37.46 11.16 -29.30
CA LYS A 16 37.56 9.70 -29.10
C LYS A 16 38.82 9.26 -28.36
N LEU A 17 39.79 10.16 -28.14
CA LEU A 17 41.05 9.87 -27.43
C LEU A 17 41.02 10.27 -25.94
N ILE A 18 40.07 11.11 -25.53
CA ILE A 18 39.90 11.50 -24.12
C ILE A 18 39.01 10.50 -23.36
N ALA A 19 38.07 9.84 -24.03
CA ALA A 19 37.22 8.81 -23.43
C ALA A 19 37.95 7.49 -23.08
N ALA A 20 39.10 7.22 -23.72
CA ALA A 20 39.91 6.02 -23.43
C ALA A 20 40.95 6.23 -22.32
N GLY A 21 41.23 7.48 -21.92
CA GLY A 21 42.26 7.81 -20.92
C GLY A 21 41.79 7.78 -19.47
N LEU A 22 40.49 7.83 -19.22
CA LEU A 22 39.90 7.88 -17.86
C LEU A 22 39.70 6.50 -17.22
N ALA A 23 39.75 5.42 -18.01
CA ALA A 23 39.59 4.05 -17.51
C ALA A 23 40.86 3.48 -16.84
N PHE A 24 42.00 4.17 -16.89
CA PHE A 24 43.29 3.65 -16.39
C PHE A 24 43.87 4.38 -15.17
N ALA A 25 43.19 5.41 -14.65
CA ALA A 25 43.68 6.22 -13.52
C ALA A 25 43.14 5.78 -12.14
N MET A 26 42.31 4.74 -12.04
CA MET A 26 41.72 4.26 -10.78
C MET A 26 42.58 3.27 -9.98
N LEU A 27 43.89 3.18 -10.25
CA LEU A 27 44.78 2.20 -9.59
C LEU A 27 45.96 2.80 -8.82
N ALA A 28 46.00 4.12 -8.58
CA ALA A 28 47.08 4.72 -7.80
C ALA A 28 46.65 6.02 -7.08
N ALA A 29 46.06 5.89 -5.90
CA ALA A 29 46.12 6.93 -4.87
C ALA A 29 45.78 6.36 -3.48
N GLY A 30 46.70 5.57 -2.94
CA GLY A 30 46.80 5.36 -1.50
C GLY A 30 47.67 6.46 -0.87
N LEU A 31 47.29 6.84 0.35
CA LEU A 31 48.07 7.55 1.38
C LEU A 31 48.10 9.08 1.35
N GLY A 32 47.52 9.67 2.40
CA GLY A 32 48.11 10.82 3.11
C GLY A 32 47.16 11.96 3.46
N GLY A 33 46.93 12.18 4.76
CA GLY A 33 46.71 13.54 5.29
C GLY A 33 45.50 13.73 6.21
N CYS A 34 45.73 13.63 7.51
CA CYS A 34 44.82 14.11 8.55
C CYS A 34 44.85 15.65 8.69
N ILE A 35 43.81 16.17 9.37
CA ILE A 35 43.71 17.42 10.16
C ILE A 35 43.09 18.65 9.47
N GLY A 36 41.90 19.02 9.95
CA GLY A 36 41.69 20.33 10.60
C GLY A 36 40.60 21.24 10.03
N GLY A 37 39.53 21.46 10.81
CA GLY A 37 38.60 22.58 10.64
C GLY A 37 37.29 22.39 11.40
N LYS A 38 37.25 22.85 12.66
CA LYS A 38 36.00 22.97 13.45
C LYS A 38 35.13 24.06 12.84
N ASP A 39 33.84 23.81 12.71
CA ASP A 39 32.85 24.87 12.62
C ASP A 39 31.68 24.59 13.58
N ASP A 40 31.40 25.59 14.40
CA ASP A 40 30.66 25.50 15.64
C ASP A 40 29.20 25.94 15.42
N GLY A 41 28.48 25.24 14.55
CA GLY A 41 27.07 25.52 14.27
C GLY A 41 26.14 24.82 15.26
N LYS A 42 25.86 25.44 16.42
CA LYS A 42 24.86 24.93 17.39
C LYS A 42 23.46 24.91 16.75
N LEU A 43 23.00 23.72 16.35
CA LEU A 43 21.59 23.43 16.12
C LEU A 43 20.86 23.48 17.47
N ASN A 44 19.87 24.36 17.56
CA ASN A 44 18.93 24.44 18.67
C ASN A 44 18.02 23.20 18.63
N THR A 45 18.43 22.12 19.29
CA THR A 45 17.54 21.02 19.63
C THR A 45 16.72 21.44 20.85
N GLY A 46 15.60 22.12 20.61
CA GLY A 46 14.56 22.25 21.62
C GLY A 46 14.06 20.85 21.93
N ALA A 47 14.58 20.25 22.99
CA ALA A 47 14.10 18.99 23.52
C ALA A 47 12.66 19.21 23.99
N VAL A 48 11.71 18.76 23.18
CA VAL A 48 10.39 18.41 23.68
C VAL A 48 10.63 17.18 24.54
N GLU A 49 10.41 17.30 25.86
CA GLU A 49 10.35 16.14 26.73
C GLU A 49 9.29 15.19 26.16
N GLN A 50 9.74 14.09 25.55
CA GLN A 50 8.88 12.96 25.26
C GLN A 50 8.41 12.42 26.61
N GLU A 51 7.20 12.77 27.02
CA GLU A 51 6.52 12.04 28.08
C GLU A 51 6.45 10.57 27.65
N LYS A 52 7.25 9.73 28.34
CA LYS A 52 7.18 8.28 28.25
C LYS A 52 5.83 7.83 28.83
N PHE A 53 4.79 7.81 28.01
CA PHE A 53 3.69 6.87 28.21
C PHE A 53 3.99 5.64 27.37
N VAL A 54 4.84 4.80 27.93
CA VAL A 54 5.01 3.42 27.50
C VAL A 54 3.91 2.66 28.24
N PHE A 55 3.10 1.87 27.53
CA PHE A 55 2.49 0.68 28.12
C PHE A 55 3.65 -0.20 28.59
N GLU A 56 4.21 0.10 29.77
CA GLU A 56 5.30 -0.65 30.37
C GLU A 56 4.74 -2.01 30.80
N GLY A 57 4.87 -3.01 29.92
CA GLY A 57 4.86 -4.42 30.32
C GLY A 57 3.58 -5.21 30.11
N ASP A 58 2.48 -4.62 29.63
CA ASP A 58 1.29 -5.41 29.29
C ASP A 58 1.37 -5.91 27.85
N ALA A 59 1.35 -7.23 27.68
CA ALA A 59 1.30 -7.86 26.37
C ALA A 59 0.10 -7.31 25.59
N ILE A 60 0.36 -6.68 24.44
CA ILE A 60 -0.71 -6.27 23.52
C ILE A 60 -1.57 -7.51 23.23
N PRO A 61 -2.90 -7.45 23.44
CA PRO A 61 -3.78 -8.57 23.16
C PRO A 61 -3.55 -9.13 21.76
N GLU A 62 -3.30 -10.44 21.69
CA GLU A 62 -3.22 -11.15 20.42
C GLU A 62 -4.59 -11.06 19.73
N LYS A 63 -4.62 -10.59 18.47
CA LYS A 63 -5.83 -10.59 17.64
C LYS A 63 -5.88 -11.88 16.84
N ARG A 64 -6.98 -12.65 16.96
CA ARG A 64 -7.21 -13.85 16.15
C ARG A 64 -8.32 -13.63 15.15
N TYR A 65 -8.10 -14.06 13.92
CA TYR A 65 -9.07 -13.95 12.84
C TYR A 65 -9.50 -15.35 12.41
N ASN A 66 -10.82 -15.53 12.28
CA ASN A 66 -11.43 -16.73 11.71
C ASN A 66 -12.30 -16.31 10.54
N GLU A 67 -11.92 -16.67 9.33
CA GLU A 67 -12.64 -16.29 8.13
C GLU A 67 -13.82 -17.25 7.88
N THR A 68 -14.96 -16.69 7.48
CA THR A 68 -16.11 -17.50 7.07
C THR A 68 -15.93 -18.04 5.66
N SER A 69 -16.70 -19.07 5.30
CA SER A 69 -16.79 -19.53 3.91
C SER A 69 -17.76 -18.70 3.06
N SER A 70 -18.08 -17.46 3.49
CA SER A 70 -19.01 -16.58 2.79
C SER A 70 -18.31 -15.40 2.13
N LEU A 71 -18.91 -14.87 1.07
CA LEU A 71 -18.52 -13.62 0.42
C LEU A 71 -19.74 -12.72 0.27
N ILE A 72 -19.60 -11.45 0.61
CA ILE A 72 -20.61 -10.42 0.33
C ILE A 72 -20.19 -9.62 -0.90
N VAL A 73 -21.11 -9.40 -1.82
CA VAL A 73 -20.91 -8.57 -3.01
C VAL A 73 -22.00 -7.51 -3.03
N ILE A 74 -21.62 -6.24 -2.99
CA ILE A 74 -22.58 -5.13 -2.98
C ILE A 74 -22.54 -4.34 -4.28
N GLU A 75 -23.68 -3.82 -4.71
CA GLU A 75 -23.75 -2.81 -5.75
C GLU A 75 -22.94 -1.57 -5.33
N LYS A 76 -22.44 -0.82 -6.32
CA LYS A 76 -21.72 0.44 -6.12
C LYS A 76 -22.66 1.55 -5.65
N ILE A 77 -23.13 1.42 -4.41
CA ILE A 77 -23.94 2.41 -3.69
C ILE A 77 -23.21 2.66 -2.36
N PRO A 78 -22.67 3.87 -2.12
CA PRO A 78 -21.82 4.17 -0.97
C PRO A 78 -22.38 3.72 0.37
N GLU A 79 -23.66 3.98 0.59
CA GLU A 79 -24.34 3.65 1.84
C GLU A 79 -24.42 2.14 2.07
N LEU A 80 -24.43 1.31 1.01
CA LEU A 80 -24.39 -0.15 1.19
C LEU A 80 -23.08 -0.60 1.83
N ALA A 81 -21.95 0.05 1.56
CA ALA A 81 -20.68 -0.28 2.22
C ALA A 81 -20.77 -0.04 3.74
N VAL A 82 -21.39 1.07 4.14
CA VAL A 82 -21.62 1.41 5.55
C VAL A 82 -22.64 0.46 6.20
N ILE A 83 -23.79 0.23 5.55
CA ILE A 83 -24.88 -0.61 6.05
C ILE A 83 -24.44 -2.06 6.25
N THR A 84 -23.66 -2.60 5.32
CA THR A 84 -23.26 -4.02 5.33
C THR A 84 -21.98 -4.28 6.12
N ALA A 85 -21.19 -3.26 6.46
CA ALA A 85 -19.94 -3.45 7.21
C ALA A 85 -20.12 -4.23 8.53
N PRO A 86 -21.17 -4.03 9.35
CA PRO A 86 -21.39 -4.85 10.54
C PRO A 86 -21.58 -6.36 10.28
N LEU A 87 -21.94 -6.79 9.05
CA LEU A 87 -21.99 -8.21 8.68
C LEU A 87 -20.61 -8.79 8.40
N THR A 88 -19.61 -7.94 8.15
CA THR A 88 -18.27 -8.36 7.71
C THR A 88 -17.38 -8.78 8.86
N VAL A 89 -17.60 -8.27 10.07
CA VAL A 89 -16.74 -8.56 11.22
C VAL A 89 -17.57 -8.68 12.48
N LYS A 90 -17.50 -9.85 13.12
CA LYS A 90 -18.08 -10.08 14.44
C LYS A 90 -16.98 -10.32 15.45
N ARG A 91 -16.93 -9.49 16.50
CA ARG A 91 -15.89 -9.57 17.53
C ARG A 91 -16.37 -10.26 18.79
N THR A 92 -15.48 -11.08 19.33
CA THR A 92 -15.67 -11.75 20.62
C THR A 92 -14.41 -11.56 21.45
N LEU A 93 -14.58 -10.97 22.64
CA LEU A 93 -13.54 -10.90 23.65
C LEU A 93 -13.64 -12.15 24.52
N THR A 94 -12.55 -12.92 24.58
CA THR A 94 -12.47 -14.12 25.42
C THR A 94 -11.36 -13.94 26.43
N ALA A 95 -11.66 -14.08 27.72
CA ALA A 95 -10.63 -14.14 28.73
C ALA A 95 -9.88 -15.48 28.62
N ASP A 96 -8.56 -15.43 28.53
CA ASP A 96 -7.68 -16.59 28.61
C ASP A 96 -6.67 -16.43 29.76
N LYS A 97 -5.77 -17.41 29.91
CA LYS A 97 -4.76 -17.44 30.96
C LYS A 97 -3.70 -16.31 30.87
N ASN A 98 -3.61 -15.64 29.72
CA ASN A 98 -2.64 -14.60 29.41
C ASN A 98 -3.28 -13.20 29.30
N GLY A 99 -4.61 -13.09 29.44
CA GLY A 99 -5.33 -11.82 29.37
C GLY A 99 -6.63 -11.93 28.60
N THR A 100 -7.14 -10.82 28.08
CA THR A 100 -8.28 -10.81 27.16
C THR A 100 -7.76 -10.99 25.74
N VAL A 101 -8.26 -11.98 25.00
CA VAL A 101 -7.97 -12.21 23.59
C VAL A 101 -9.14 -11.67 22.76
N SER A 102 -8.84 -10.78 21.82
CA SER A 102 -9.81 -10.27 20.85
C SER A 102 -9.82 -11.21 19.64
N SER A 103 -10.96 -11.84 19.39
CA SER A 103 -11.17 -12.67 18.20
C SER A 103 -12.19 -12.01 17.27
N ALA A 104 -11.98 -12.14 15.97
CA ALA A 104 -12.87 -11.65 14.93
C ALA A 104 -13.25 -12.79 13.99
N GLU A 105 -14.55 -13.01 13.80
CA GLU A 105 -15.08 -13.77 12.67
C GLU A 105 -15.25 -12.81 11.48
N VAL A 106 -14.62 -13.12 10.35
CA VAL A 106 -14.49 -12.20 9.21
C VAL A 106 -15.17 -12.77 7.97
N THR A 107 -16.09 -12.01 7.38
CA THR A 107 -16.71 -12.29 6.08
C THR A 107 -16.23 -11.25 5.08
N PRO A 108 -15.36 -11.62 4.12
CA PRO A 108 -14.89 -10.69 3.09
C PRO A 108 -16.04 -10.07 2.29
N LEU A 109 -15.85 -8.83 1.87
CA LEU A 109 -16.82 -8.06 1.09
C LEU A 109 -16.16 -7.29 -0.04
N ILE A 110 -16.79 -7.32 -1.21
CA ILE A 110 -16.36 -6.54 -2.38
C ILE A 110 -17.50 -5.66 -2.92
N VAL A 111 -17.12 -4.52 -3.48
CA VAL A 111 -18.01 -3.66 -4.27
C VAL A 111 -17.95 -4.16 -5.71
N TYR A 112 -19.09 -4.44 -6.32
CA TYR A 112 -19.15 -4.87 -7.70
C TYR A 112 -18.92 -3.70 -8.64
N SER A 113 -17.89 -3.80 -9.49
CA SER A 113 -17.60 -2.82 -10.56
C SER A 113 -17.41 -3.52 -11.90
N ASP A 114 -16.74 -4.67 -11.89
CA ASP A 114 -16.61 -5.54 -13.05
C ASP A 114 -16.62 -7.02 -12.65
N ASP A 115 -16.68 -7.89 -13.66
CA ASP A 115 -16.66 -9.34 -13.46
C ASP A 115 -15.25 -9.85 -13.13
N ALA A 116 -14.19 -9.16 -13.57
CA ALA A 116 -12.82 -9.64 -13.43
C ALA A 116 -12.37 -9.61 -11.96
N ALA A 117 -12.53 -8.48 -11.26
CA ALA A 117 -12.20 -8.33 -9.86
C ALA A 117 -13.05 -9.27 -8.98
N ALA A 118 -14.35 -9.38 -9.26
CA ALA A 118 -15.23 -10.28 -8.54
C ALA A 118 -14.84 -11.76 -8.74
N ASN A 119 -14.57 -12.17 -9.98
CA ASN A 119 -14.15 -13.54 -10.27
C ASN A 119 -12.78 -13.87 -9.68
N CYS A 120 -11.86 -12.91 -9.62
CA CYS A 120 -10.56 -13.08 -8.95
C CYS A 120 -10.77 -13.48 -7.48
N ILE A 121 -11.59 -12.72 -6.75
CA ILE A 121 -11.87 -12.97 -5.33
C ILE A 121 -12.61 -14.28 -5.11
N ILE A 122 -13.60 -14.58 -5.94
CA ILE A 122 -14.34 -15.85 -5.87
C ILE A 122 -13.39 -17.04 -6.06
N GLN A 123 -12.46 -16.96 -7.01
CA GLN A 123 -11.49 -18.02 -7.27
C GLN A 123 -10.49 -18.20 -6.12
N GLN A 124 -10.01 -17.11 -5.53
CA GLN A 124 -9.05 -17.16 -4.43
C GLN A 124 -9.69 -17.62 -3.11
N LEU A 125 -10.87 -17.09 -2.74
CA LEU A 125 -11.54 -17.40 -1.47
C LEU A 125 -12.37 -18.69 -1.51
N GLN A 126 -12.77 -19.14 -2.70
CA GLN A 126 -13.66 -20.29 -2.91
C GLN A 126 -14.87 -20.29 -1.93
N PRO A 127 -15.68 -19.22 -1.91
CA PRO A 127 -16.78 -19.11 -0.97
C PRO A 127 -17.83 -20.21 -1.22
N GLN A 128 -18.33 -20.80 -0.14
CA GLN A 128 -19.46 -21.73 -0.18
C GLN A 128 -20.81 -21.01 -0.26
N LYS A 129 -20.87 -19.76 0.21
CA LYS A 129 -22.05 -18.91 0.14
C LYS A 129 -21.66 -17.53 -0.41
N ILE A 130 -22.38 -17.07 -1.43
CA ILE A 130 -22.27 -15.71 -1.93
C ILE A 130 -23.59 -15.00 -1.67
N MET A 131 -23.51 -13.84 -1.02
CA MET A 131 -24.63 -12.96 -0.78
C MET A 131 -24.45 -11.68 -1.58
N THR A 132 -25.52 -11.27 -2.25
CA THR A 132 -25.49 -10.15 -3.18
C THR A 132 -26.50 -9.09 -2.74
N PHE A 133 -26.12 -7.82 -2.80
CA PHE A 133 -27.00 -6.69 -2.50
C PHE A 133 -27.11 -5.77 -3.71
N GLY A 134 -28.33 -5.57 -4.20
CA GLY A 134 -28.60 -4.72 -5.34
C GLY A 134 -28.45 -5.43 -6.69
N SER A 135 -28.14 -4.67 -7.72
CA SER A 135 -28.09 -5.12 -9.12
C SER A 135 -26.71 -5.61 -9.54
N VAL A 136 -26.20 -6.66 -8.88
CA VAL A 136 -24.89 -7.25 -9.20
C VAL A 136 -25.02 -8.47 -10.11
N LYS A 137 -24.07 -8.66 -11.03
CA LYS A 137 -24.10 -9.78 -12.01
C LYS A 137 -23.35 -11.03 -11.53
N ILE A 138 -23.34 -11.27 -10.23
CA ILE A 138 -22.71 -12.44 -9.61
C ILE A 138 -23.82 -13.38 -9.12
N SER A 139 -23.63 -14.69 -9.31
CA SER A 139 -24.59 -15.69 -8.84
C SER A 139 -24.51 -15.84 -7.32
N GLY A 140 -25.63 -15.71 -6.62
CA GLY A 140 -25.70 -15.82 -5.17
C GLY A 140 -27.11 -15.63 -4.62
N GLU A 141 -27.23 -15.61 -3.29
CA GLU A 141 -28.46 -15.20 -2.61
C GLU A 141 -28.64 -13.69 -2.79
N ASN A 142 -29.64 -13.27 -3.57
CA ASN A 142 -29.86 -11.87 -3.90
C ASN A 142 -30.80 -11.15 -2.94
N ILE A 143 -30.34 -10.01 -2.45
CA ILE A 143 -31.08 -9.06 -1.65
C ILE A 143 -31.28 -7.81 -2.52
N PRO A 144 -32.47 -7.63 -3.12
CA PRO A 144 -32.72 -6.45 -3.94
C PRO A 144 -32.69 -5.19 -3.08
N VAL A 145 -32.15 -4.11 -3.65
CA VAL A 145 -32.11 -2.79 -3.02
C VAL A 145 -33.21 -1.96 -3.65
N THR A 146 -34.33 -1.83 -2.96
CA THR A 146 -35.46 -0.96 -3.34
C THR A 146 -35.30 0.43 -2.75
N THR A 147 -34.99 0.50 -1.46
CA THR A 147 -34.62 1.73 -0.74
C THR A 147 -33.53 1.42 0.28
N LEU A 148 -32.72 2.43 0.62
CA LEU A 148 -31.63 2.29 1.61
C LEU A 148 -32.15 1.96 3.02
N SER A 149 -33.31 2.49 3.41
CA SER A 149 -33.93 2.19 4.70
C SER A 149 -34.45 0.76 4.77
N GLU A 150 -35.11 0.26 3.73
CA GLU A 150 -35.59 -1.13 3.71
C GLU A 150 -34.43 -2.13 3.70
N VAL A 151 -33.40 -1.91 2.88
CA VAL A 151 -32.25 -2.83 2.84
C VAL A 151 -31.46 -2.79 4.15
N SER A 152 -31.31 -1.63 4.78
CA SER A 152 -30.60 -1.55 6.07
C SER A 152 -31.35 -2.20 7.23
N LEU A 153 -32.68 -2.12 7.25
CA LEU A 153 -33.52 -2.90 8.18
C LEU A 153 -33.42 -4.40 7.91
N LYS A 154 -33.35 -4.80 6.63
CA LYS A 154 -33.13 -6.21 6.27
C LYS A 154 -31.77 -6.69 6.75
N VAL A 155 -30.69 -5.93 6.52
CA VAL A 155 -29.34 -6.22 7.02
C VAL A 155 -29.32 -6.31 8.55
N ALA A 156 -30.03 -5.40 9.24
CA ALA A 156 -30.16 -5.47 10.69
C ALA A 156 -30.76 -6.81 11.17
N GLY A 157 -31.71 -7.38 10.41
CA GLY A 157 -32.31 -8.68 10.72
C GLY A 157 -31.40 -9.88 10.45
N MET A 158 -30.28 -9.67 9.75
CA MET A 158 -29.31 -10.71 9.42
C MET A 158 -28.18 -10.82 10.44
N LEU A 159 -27.99 -9.80 11.29
CA LEU A 159 -27.01 -9.83 12.36
C LEU A 159 -27.37 -10.93 13.37
N SER A 160 -26.39 -11.77 13.70
CA SER A 160 -26.56 -12.83 14.69
C SER A 160 -26.34 -12.28 16.09
N ASN A 161 -27.35 -12.34 16.95
CA ASN A 161 -27.31 -11.79 18.32
C ASN A 161 -26.80 -10.34 18.37
N PRO A 162 -27.45 -9.40 17.66
CA PRO A 162 -27.01 -8.02 17.69
C PRO A 162 -27.11 -7.46 19.11
N GLU A 163 -26.23 -6.54 19.46
CA GLU A 163 -26.47 -5.68 20.62
C GLU A 163 -27.83 -5.01 20.45
N LYS A 164 -28.55 -4.75 21.54
CA LYS A 164 -29.87 -4.08 21.49
C LYS A 164 -29.76 -2.59 21.16
N THR A 165 -28.76 -2.21 20.39
CA THR A 165 -28.39 -0.85 19.98
C THR A 165 -28.41 -0.78 18.45
N ALA A 166 -28.98 0.27 17.88
CA ALA A 166 -28.86 0.59 16.45
C ALA A 166 -28.30 2.00 16.25
N PHE A 167 -27.54 2.18 15.16
CA PHE A 167 -26.99 3.46 14.75
C PHE A 167 -27.74 3.97 13.54
N ILE A 168 -28.31 5.18 13.60
CA ILE A 168 -29.09 5.78 12.52
C ILE A 168 -28.30 6.91 11.89
N PHE A 169 -28.11 6.83 10.57
CA PHE A 169 -27.36 7.83 9.81
C PHE A 169 -28.07 8.18 8.49
N SER A 170 -27.72 9.34 7.94
CA SER A 170 -28.15 9.80 6.62
C SER A 170 -26.98 10.35 5.78
N ASP A 171 -25.86 10.67 6.44
CA ASP A 171 -24.65 11.21 5.84
C ASP A 171 -23.57 10.13 5.74
N TYR A 172 -22.93 10.04 4.56
CA TYR A 172 -21.96 9.00 4.26
C TYR A 172 -20.68 9.11 5.09
N ALA A 173 -20.15 10.32 5.29
CA ALA A 173 -18.89 10.53 6.00
C ALA A 173 -18.99 10.09 7.46
N ILE A 174 -20.03 10.52 8.18
CA ILE A 174 -20.24 10.11 9.58
C ILE A 174 -20.69 8.65 9.68
N GLY A 175 -21.46 8.14 8.71
CA GLY A 175 -21.82 6.73 8.63
C GLY A 175 -20.59 5.84 8.53
N MET A 176 -19.67 6.18 7.63
CA MET A 176 -18.38 5.51 7.46
C MET A 176 -17.53 5.58 8.74
N ALA A 177 -17.49 6.74 9.41
CA ALA A 177 -16.80 6.89 10.69
C ALA A 177 -17.39 6.02 11.83
N ALA A 178 -18.68 5.68 11.76
CA ALA A 178 -19.35 4.84 12.74
C ALA A 178 -19.20 3.34 12.52
N VAL A 179 -18.70 2.91 11.35
CA VAL A 179 -18.51 1.50 11.00
C VAL A 179 -17.71 0.71 12.04
N PRO A 180 -16.55 1.18 12.54
CA PRO A 180 -15.78 0.45 13.55
C PRO A 180 -16.56 0.25 14.85
N LEU A 181 -17.25 1.29 15.32
CA LEU A 181 -18.09 1.26 16.52
C LEU A 181 -19.24 0.27 16.37
N ALA A 182 -19.99 0.35 15.26
CA ALA A 182 -21.12 -0.52 15.00
C ALA A 182 -20.70 -1.99 14.84
N SER A 183 -19.63 -2.24 14.08
CA SER A 183 -19.10 -3.60 13.87
C SER A 183 -18.57 -4.21 15.17
N TYR A 184 -17.86 -3.42 15.99
CA TYR A 184 -17.37 -3.88 17.28
C TYR A 184 -18.50 -4.22 18.27
N LEU A 185 -19.62 -3.50 18.20
CA LEU A 185 -20.83 -3.80 18.96
C LEU A 185 -21.72 -4.86 18.30
N ASN A 186 -21.39 -5.35 17.10
CA ASN A 186 -22.33 -6.18 16.33
C ASN A 186 -23.73 -5.53 16.24
N ALA A 187 -23.75 -4.21 16.00
CA ALA A 187 -24.94 -3.38 15.97
C ALA A 187 -25.25 -2.93 14.54
N PRO A 188 -26.53 -2.85 14.13
CA PRO A 188 -26.90 -2.39 12.81
C PRO A 188 -26.62 -0.91 12.59
N LEU A 189 -26.12 -0.58 11.39
CA LEU A 189 -26.11 0.76 10.81
C LEU A 189 -27.30 0.89 9.86
N VAL A 190 -28.25 1.76 10.21
CA VAL A 190 -29.51 1.94 9.51
C VAL A 190 -29.55 3.30 8.84
N TYR A 191 -29.80 3.28 7.54
CA TYR A 191 -29.94 4.51 6.77
C TYR A 191 -31.37 5.02 6.87
N ALA A 192 -31.54 6.26 7.32
CA ALA A 192 -32.84 6.96 7.34
C ALA A 192 -32.63 8.47 7.37
N ALA A 193 -33.46 9.22 6.64
CA ALA A 193 -33.38 10.69 6.68
C ALA A 193 -33.88 11.24 8.02
N ALA A 194 -34.78 10.51 8.68
CA ALA A 194 -35.24 10.80 10.03
C ALA A 194 -35.51 9.52 10.83
N LEU A 195 -35.31 9.57 12.15
CA LEU A 195 -35.56 8.44 13.06
C LEU A 195 -36.99 7.87 12.93
N GLY A 196 -37.98 8.74 12.70
CA GLY A 196 -39.39 8.33 12.58
C GLY A 196 -39.66 7.28 11.49
N GLU A 197 -38.83 7.22 10.45
CA GLU A 197 -38.97 6.29 9.32
C GLU A 197 -38.69 4.83 9.71
N VAL A 198 -37.82 4.61 10.70
CA VAL A 198 -37.30 3.27 11.04
C VAL A 198 -37.56 2.86 12.48
N LYS A 199 -37.99 3.78 13.35
CA LYS A 199 -38.15 3.55 14.80
C LYS A 199 -39.06 2.37 15.15
N GLU A 200 -40.22 2.26 14.50
CA GLU A 200 -41.17 1.17 14.78
C GLU A 200 -40.62 -0.18 14.32
N ALA A 201 -40.00 -0.24 13.14
CA ALA A 201 -39.36 -1.45 12.63
C ALA A 201 -38.24 -1.94 13.56
N LEU A 202 -37.39 -1.04 14.04
CA LEU A 202 -36.32 -1.36 14.99
C LEU A 202 -36.86 -1.85 16.33
N ALA A 203 -37.91 -1.22 16.86
CA ALA A 203 -38.57 -1.67 18.08
C ALA A 203 -39.13 -3.09 17.93
N ASN A 204 -39.74 -3.41 16.79
CA ASN A 204 -40.26 -4.73 16.47
C ASN A 204 -39.15 -5.79 16.35
N MET A 205 -37.91 -5.38 16.06
CA MET A 205 -36.72 -6.23 16.05
C MET A 205 -36.08 -6.40 17.44
N GLY A 206 -36.64 -5.77 18.48
CA GLY A 206 -36.14 -5.84 19.85
C GLY A 206 -34.95 -4.91 20.14
N ILE A 207 -34.66 -3.95 19.26
CA ILE A 207 -33.70 -2.88 19.52
C ILE A 207 -34.31 -1.94 20.56
N SER A 208 -33.58 -1.72 21.65
CA SER A 208 -34.04 -0.92 22.80
C SER A 208 -33.25 0.37 23.00
N ARG A 209 -32.10 0.51 22.33
CA ARG A 209 -31.27 1.72 22.35
C ARG A 209 -31.03 2.18 20.92
N ILE A 210 -31.16 3.47 20.67
CA ILE A 210 -30.97 4.09 19.37
C ILE A 210 -29.95 5.22 19.52
N VAL A 211 -28.85 5.12 18.79
CA VAL A 211 -27.85 6.18 18.65
C VAL A 211 -28.09 6.86 17.31
N THR A 212 -28.25 8.17 17.31
CA THR A 212 -28.46 8.95 16.08
C THR A 212 -27.20 9.73 15.73
N LEU A 213 -26.88 9.78 14.43
CA LEU A 213 -25.62 10.33 13.93
C LEU A 213 -25.86 11.57 13.05
N GLY A 214 -25.04 12.60 13.26
CA GLY A 214 -24.95 13.77 12.38
C GLY A 214 -26.21 14.61 12.37
N SER A 215 -26.89 14.70 11.22
CA SER A 215 -28.14 15.47 11.10
C SER A 215 -29.37 14.74 11.66
N VAL A 216 -29.30 13.41 11.83
CA VAL A 216 -30.39 12.63 12.40
C VAL A 216 -30.40 12.81 13.91
N THR A 217 -31.55 13.16 14.49
CA THR A 217 -31.69 13.44 15.94
C THR A 217 -32.84 12.66 16.58
N GLY A 218 -32.95 12.71 17.91
CA GLY A 218 -34.08 12.17 18.67
C GLY A 218 -33.93 10.73 19.17
N GLY A 219 -32.72 10.14 19.06
CA GLY A 219 -32.36 8.87 19.69
C GLY A 219 -32.09 9.01 21.20
N ASP A 220 -31.74 7.89 21.84
CA ASP A 220 -31.32 7.84 23.25
C ASP A 220 -29.95 8.51 23.46
N GLU A 221 -29.12 8.50 22.42
CA GLU A 221 -27.83 9.18 22.34
C GLU A 221 -27.71 9.83 20.96
N HIS A 222 -27.00 10.96 20.91
CA HIS A 222 -26.76 11.70 19.67
C HIS A 222 -25.28 12.03 19.54
N LEU A 223 -24.66 11.55 18.47
CA LEU A 223 -23.26 11.83 18.12
C LEU A 223 -23.28 12.75 16.91
N SER A 224 -23.07 14.04 17.16
CA SER A 224 -23.32 15.10 16.20
C SER A 224 -22.21 15.27 15.18
N ALA A 225 -20.98 14.89 15.54
CA ALA A 225 -19.79 15.02 14.72
C ALA A 225 -19.03 13.69 14.62
N ILE A 226 -18.16 13.59 13.60
CA ILE A 226 -17.24 12.46 13.42
C ILE A 226 -16.36 12.24 14.67
N THR A 227 -15.88 13.31 15.30
CA THR A 227 -15.07 13.22 16.53
C THR A 227 -15.84 12.58 17.68
N ASP A 228 -17.14 12.87 17.82
CA ASP A 228 -18.00 12.25 18.86
C ASP A 228 -18.08 10.73 18.66
N VAL A 229 -18.19 10.29 17.39
CA VAL A 229 -18.22 8.87 17.01
C VAL A 229 -16.89 8.19 17.30
N GLN A 230 -15.77 8.81 16.91
CA GLN A 230 -14.43 8.29 17.14
C GLN A 230 -14.11 8.20 18.65
N GLU A 231 -14.44 9.24 19.43
CA GLU A 231 -14.29 9.23 20.88
C GLU A 231 -15.14 8.13 21.53
N ARG A 232 -16.38 7.96 21.08
CA ARG A 232 -17.25 6.88 21.59
C ARG A 232 -16.67 5.50 21.30
N PHE A 233 -16.11 5.30 20.10
CA PHE A 233 -15.44 4.06 19.71
C PHE A 233 -14.23 3.77 20.60
N ILE A 234 -13.32 4.74 20.76
CA ILE A 234 -12.08 4.56 21.51
C ILE A 234 -12.36 4.35 23.00
N ASN A 235 -13.29 5.10 23.58
CA ASN A 235 -13.71 4.90 24.96
C ASN A 235 -14.26 3.50 25.18
N MET A 236 -15.07 2.98 24.24
CA MET A 236 -15.58 1.62 24.31
C MET A 236 -14.47 0.56 24.20
N LEU A 237 -13.46 0.77 23.36
CA LEU A 237 -12.30 -0.13 23.30
C LEU A 237 -11.58 -0.15 24.66
N ALA A 238 -11.28 1.02 25.21
CA ALA A 238 -10.63 1.17 26.51
C ALA A 238 -11.45 0.53 27.65
N GLU A 239 -12.76 0.76 27.69
CA GLU A 239 -13.68 0.15 28.67
C GLU A 239 -13.65 -1.38 28.63
N LYS A 240 -13.45 -1.98 27.45
CA LYS A 240 -13.39 -3.43 27.28
C LYS A 240 -11.96 -4.01 27.30
N GLY A 241 -10.95 -3.17 27.52
CA GLY A 241 -9.54 -3.57 27.51
C GLY A 241 -9.02 -4.02 26.13
N ASP A 242 -9.61 -3.51 25.05
CA ASP A 242 -9.11 -3.69 23.67
C ASP A 242 -8.42 -2.39 23.19
N TYR A 243 -7.80 -2.41 22.01
CA TYR A 243 -7.00 -1.30 21.50
C TYR A 243 -7.18 -1.08 19.99
N CYS A 244 -6.93 0.17 19.58
CA CYS A 244 -6.85 0.58 18.19
C CYS A 244 -5.42 1.03 17.87
N ASP A 245 -4.79 0.38 16.91
CA ASP A 245 -3.45 0.70 16.40
C ASP A 245 -3.44 1.07 14.91
N TYR A 246 -4.61 1.35 14.34
CA TYR A 246 -4.79 1.54 12.91
C TYR A 246 -5.65 2.78 12.61
N ILE A 247 -5.21 3.59 11.64
CA ILE A 247 -5.94 4.76 11.12
C ILE A 247 -6.27 4.50 9.66
N VAL A 248 -7.51 4.77 9.25
CA VAL A 248 -7.94 4.77 7.85
C VAL A 248 -8.28 6.20 7.45
N VAL A 249 -7.67 6.71 6.38
CA VAL A 249 -7.96 8.04 5.84
C VAL A 249 -8.61 7.86 4.46
N ALA A 250 -9.77 8.46 4.24
CA ALA A 250 -10.54 8.32 3.01
C ALA A 250 -11.28 9.62 2.68
N ASN A 251 -11.48 9.91 1.39
CA ASN A 251 -12.23 11.11 1.00
C ASN A 251 -13.69 10.73 0.77
N ALA A 252 -14.58 11.12 1.68
CA ALA A 252 -16.00 10.79 1.58
C ALA A 252 -16.70 11.55 0.44
N TYR A 253 -16.08 12.60 -0.10
CA TYR A 253 -16.59 13.30 -1.28
C TYR A 253 -16.41 12.49 -2.57
N ASP A 254 -15.52 11.48 -2.60
CA ASP A 254 -15.21 10.76 -3.83
C ASP A 254 -16.40 9.99 -4.44
N VAL A 255 -17.45 9.81 -3.66
CA VAL A 255 -18.73 9.23 -4.07
C VAL A 255 -19.61 10.19 -4.87
N GLN A 256 -19.32 11.49 -4.81
CA GLN A 256 -20.02 12.54 -5.55
C GLN A 256 -19.44 12.75 -6.96
N ILE A 257 -18.36 12.05 -7.30
CA ILE A 257 -17.61 12.21 -8.56
C ILE A 257 -18.32 11.54 -9.76
N GLU A 258 -19.31 10.67 -9.52
CA GLU A 258 -20.10 10.08 -10.61
C GLU A 258 -20.73 11.19 -11.48
N HIS A 259 -20.70 11.00 -12.81
CA HIS A 259 -21.25 11.88 -13.86
C HIS A 259 -20.30 12.84 -14.61
N THR A 260 -18.98 12.71 -14.50
CA THR A 260 -18.07 13.43 -15.43
C THR A 260 -17.68 12.56 -16.63
N ASP A 261 -17.62 13.14 -17.83
CA ASP A 261 -17.20 12.45 -19.08
C ASP A 261 -15.72 12.00 -19.04
N ASN A 262 -14.97 12.41 -18.01
CA ASN A 262 -13.60 11.97 -17.79
C ASN A 262 -13.62 10.57 -17.15
N LYS A 263 -13.02 9.60 -17.85
CA LYS A 263 -12.76 8.23 -17.37
C LYS A 263 -11.77 8.15 -16.20
N PHE A 264 -11.63 9.23 -15.45
CA PHE A 264 -10.76 9.43 -14.32
C PHE A 264 -11.24 10.73 -13.64
N PRO A 265 -11.59 10.74 -12.33
CA PRO A 265 -11.05 9.89 -11.25
C PRO A 265 -11.64 8.48 -11.16
N GLN A 266 -10.99 7.65 -10.36
CA GLN A 266 -11.53 6.35 -9.95
C GLN A 266 -12.50 6.60 -8.79
N ASP A 267 -13.79 6.64 -9.11
CA ASP A 267 -14.83 7.08 -8.19
C ASP A 267 -15.14 6.05 -7.09
N CYS A 268 -15.67 6.56 -5.98
CA CYS A 268 -16.17 5.80 -4.83
C CYS A 268 -15.17 4.84 -4.15
N MET A 269 -13.85 5.05 -4.29
CA MET A 269 -12.85 4.20 -3.62
C MET A 269 -12.99 4.17 -2.11
N SER A 270 -13.46 5.27 -1.50
CA SER A 270 -13.74 5.38 -0.07
C SER A 270 -14.68 4.27 0.45
N MET A 271 -15.49 3.63 -0.41
CA MET A 271 -16.33 2.50 0.00
C MET A 271 -15.51 1.33 0.57
N ALA A 272 -14.26 1.15 0.13
CA ALA A 272 -13.36 0.13 0.68
C ALA A 272 -12.92 0.43 2.12
N ALA A 273 -12.96 1.70 2.53
CA ALA A 273 -12.52 2.15 3.86
C ALA A 273 -13.43 1.62 4.97
N ALA A 274 -14.74 1.52 4.74
CA ALA A 274 -15.69 0.98 5.70
C ALA A 274 -15.29 -0.43 6.16
N HIS A 275 -15.09 -1.35 5.21
CA HIS A 275 -14.75 -2.73 5.51
C HIS A 275 -13.34 -2.89 6.06
N LEU A 276 -12.37 -2.12 5.54
CA LEU A 276 -11.02 -2.09 6.09
C LEU A 276 -11.04 -1.66 7.57
N ALA A 277 -11.81 -0.64 7.90
CA ALA A 277 -11.88 -0.12 9.26
C ALA A 277 -12.58 -1.07 10.23
N ALA A 278 -13.67 -1.73 9.80
CA ALA A 278 -14.29 -2.80 10.56
C ALA A 278 -13.31 -3.95 10.86
N PHE A 279 -12.57 -4.40 9.83
CA PHE A 279 -11.60 -5.49 9.93
C PHE A 279 -10.42 -5.14 10.84
N ARG A 280 -9.86 -3.95 10.71
CA ARG A 280 -8.68 -3.51 11.46
C ARG A 280 -8.97 -2.91 12.83
N ASN A 281 -10.25 -2.74 13.21
CA ASN A 281 -10.63 -1.94 14.39
C ASN A 281 -10.03 -0.52 14.30
N ALA A 282 -10.09 0.07 13.12
CA ALA A 282 -9.42 1.33 12.84
C ALA A 282 -10.28 2.54 13.22
N VAL A 283 -9.64 3.64 13.59
CA VAL A 283 -10.26 4.96 13.54
C VAL A 283 -10.33 5.40 12.08
N VAL A 284 -11.51 5.77 11.60
CA VAL A 284 -11.68 6.36 10.26
C VAL A 284 -11.59 7.88 10.38
N ALA A 285 -10.68 8.49 9.63
CA ALA A 285 -10.48 9.92 9.51
C ALA A 285 -10.93 10.37 8.11
N PRO A 286 -12.24 10.60 7.89
CA PRO A 286 -12.72 11.07 6.61
C PRO A 286 -12.28 12.52 6.35
N VAL A 287 -12.01 12.82 5.09
CA VAL A 287 -11.93 14.19 4.55
C VAL A 287 -13.07 14.40 3.57
N GLU A 288 -13.42 15.64 3.28
CA GLU A 288 -14.55 15.99 2.41
C GLU A 288 -14.20 17.17 1.51
N PHE A 289 -13.54 16.87 0.39
CA PHE A 289 -13.24 17.88 -0.63
C PHE A 289 -13.39 17.32 -2.03
N GLU A 290 -13.82 18.18 -2.95
CA GLU A 290 -13.80 17.89 -4.38
C GLU A 290 -12.36 17.72 -4.87
N PRO A 291 -12.01 16.62 -5.57
CA PRO A 291 -10.66 16.42 -6.09
C PRO A 291 -10.15 17.60 -6.91
N ALA A 292 -8.92 18.02 -6.64
CA ALA A 292 -8.31 19.07 -7.43
C ALA A 292 -7.99 18.62 -8.87
N ASP A 293 -8.09 19.55 -9.83
CA ASP A 293 -7.65 19.33 -11.21
C ASP A 293 -6.16 18.93 -11.28
N LYS A 294 -5.34 19.48 -10.38
CA LYS A 294 -3.89 19.25 -10.32
C LYS A 294 -3.55 18.12 -9.37
N TRP A 295 -2.59 17.29 -9.75
CA TRP A 295 -2.11 16.19 -8.91
C TRP A 295 -1.34 16.66 -7.68
N ASN A 296 -0.65 17.79 -7.76
CA ASN A 296 0.20 18.33 -6.70
C ASN A 296 -0.52 19.37 -5.83
N ASP A 297 -1.82 19.19 -5.59
CA ASP A 297 -2.57 20.09 -4.72
C ASP A 297 -2.05 19.97 -3.28
N THR A 298 -1.36 21.02 -2.85
CA THR A 298 -0.77 21.05 -1.52
C THR A 298 -1.84 21.29 -0.45
N ALA A 299 -2.88 22.07 -0.72
CA ALA A 299 -3.89 22.40 0.28
C ALA A 299 -4.68 21.16 0.70
N GLN A 300 -5.11 20.35 -0.28
CA GLN A 300 -5.77 19.07 -0.02
C GLN A 300 -4.82 18.08 0.67
N ALA A 301 -3.54 18.06 0.29
CA ALA A 301 -2.57 17.22 1.00
C ALA A 301 -2.39 17.63 2.47
N GLU A 302 -2.39 18.92 2.80
CA GLU A 302 -2.37 19.39 4.20
C GLU A 302 -3.65 18.99 4.95
N GLU A 303 -4.81 18.99 4.30
CA GLU A 303 -6.08 18.56 4.92
C GLU A 303 -6.07 17.06 5.27
N VAL A 304 -5.61 16.22 4.35
CA VAL A 304 -5.42 14.78 4.57
C VAL A 304 -4.42 14.55 5.70
N LYS A 305 -3.33 15.33 5.74
CA LYS A 305 -2.34 15.23 6.83
C LYS A 305 -2.95 15.60 8.17
N LYS A 306 -3.73 16.69 8.22
CA LYS A 306 -4.43 17.12 9.42
C LYS A 306 -5.38 16.02 9.92
N ALA A 307 -6.15 15.40 9.05
CA ALA A 307 -7.05 14.30 9.43
C ALA A 307 -6.29 13.11 10.05
N ALA A 308 -5.17 12.70 9.46
CA ALA A 308 -4.31 11.66 10.01
C ALA A 308 -3.69 12.05 11.38
N MET A 309 -3.25 13.31 11.52
CA MET A 309 -2.71 13.85 12.77
C MET A 309 -3.76 13.93 13.89
N ASP A 310 -4.97 14.36 13.57
CA ASP A 310 -6.06 14.47 14.54
C ASP A 310 -6.45 13.08 15.05
N ALA A 311 -6.61 12.10 14.16
CA ALA A 311 -6.87 10.71 14.53
C ALA A 311 -5.76 10.09 15.38
N ARG A 312 -4.49 10.35 15.03
CA ARG A 312 -3.34 9.92 15.84
C ARG A 312 -3.36 10.57 17.22
N THR A 313 -3.61 11.87 17.28
CA THR A 313 -3.67 12.61 18.55
C THR A 313 -4.77 12.05 19.44
N LEU A 314 -5.94 11.79 18.86
CA LEU A 314 -7.07 11.20 19.56
C LEU A 314 -6.75 9.81 20.15
N LEU A 315 -6.03 8.96 19.41
CA LEU A 315 -5.58 7.67 19.94
C LEU A 315 -4.60 7.84 21.09
N LEU A 316 -3.61 8.72 20.93
CA LEU A 316 -2.58 8.96 21.95
C LEU A 316 -3.14 9.54 23.25
N THR A 317 -4.14 10.42 23.17
CA THR A 317 -4.80 10.97 24.38
C THR A 317 -5.54 9.90 25.19
N HIS A 318 -5.88 8.77 24.56
CA HIS A 318 -6.47 7.59 25.22
C HIS A 318 -5.43 6.49 25.50
N GLY A 319 -4.13 6.81 25.41
CA GLY A 319 -3.02 5.88 25.62
C GLY A 319 -2.78 4.90 24.47
N MET A 320 -3.56 4.93 23.40
CA MET A 320 -3.40 4.02 22.27
C MET A 320 -2.33 4.53 21.31
N VAL A 321 -1.40 3.66 20.92
CA VAL A 321 -0.30 4.02 20.01
C VAL A 321 -0.60 3.46 18.62
N PRO A 322 -0.97 4.30 17.63
CA PRO A 322 -1.16 3.84 16.26
C PRO A 322 0.15 3.36 15.66
N LYS A 323 0.10 2.21 15.00
CA LYS A 323 1.22 1.61 14.24
C LYS A 323 1.06 1.79 12.74
N TYR A 324 -0.18 1.90 12.27
CA TYR A 324 -0.51 1.92 10.86
C TYR A 324 -1.41 3.11 10.51
N VAL A 325 -1.13 3.73 9.36
CA VAL A 325 -2.06 4.59 8.65
C VAL A 325 -2.27 4.02 7.25
N CYS A 326 -3.52 3.94 6.81
CA CYS A 326 -3.83 3.49 5.46
C CYS A 326 -4.67 4.54 4.73
N ILE A 327 -4.18 4.94 3.57
CA ILE A 327 -4.90 5.82 2.66
C ILE A 327 -5.82 4.97 1.79
N VAL A 328 -7.10 5.34 1.66
CA VAL A 328 -8.04 4.67 0.77
C VAL A 328 -8.52 5.67 -0.27
N GLY A 329 -8.08 5.47 -1.51
CA GLY A 329 -8.35 6.39 -2.62
C GLY A 329 -7.18 6.51 -3.58
N ASP A 330 -7.47 6.88 -4.82
CA ASP A 330 -6.45 7.23 -5.81
C ASP A 330 -5.87 8.64 -5.56
N PRO A 331 -4.75 9.04 -6.19
CA PRO A 331 -4.12 10.33 -5.95
C PRO A 331 -4.91 11.57 -6.40
N LYS A 332 -6.07 11.45 -7.05
CA LYS A 332 -7.03 12.55 -7.21
C LYS A 332 -7.95 12.65 -6.00
N ALA A 333 -8.51 11.53 -5.55
CA ALA A 333 -9.41 11.50 -4.39
C ALA A 333 -8.67 11.86 -3.08
N ILE A 334 -7.49 11.29 -2.88
CA ILE A 334 -6.57 11.61 -1.78
C ILE A 334 -5.18 11.87 -2.37
N PRO A 335 -4.75 13.14 -2.50
CA PRO A 335 -3.47 13.47 -3.14
C PRO A 335 -2.26 12.81 -2.47
N MET A 336 -1.17 12.72 -3.22
CA MET A 336 0.15 12.45 -2.66
C MET A 336 0.87 13.78 -2.44
N LYS A 337 1.77 13.87 -1.46
CA LYS A 337 2.63 15.05 -1.31
C LYS A 337 3.76 15.00 -2.34
N TYR A 338 4.07 16.14 -2.95
CA TYR A 338 5.15 16.27 -3.93
C TYR A 338 6.37 16.96 -3.34
N TYR A 339 7.53 16.33 -3.50
CA TYR A 339 8.83 16.91 -3.12
C TYR A 339 9.69 17.11 -4.36
N THR A 340 10.28 18.31 -4.50
CA THR A 340 11.25 18.65 -5.55
C THR A 340 12.67 18.69 -4.97
N GLY A 341 13.69 18.95 -5.80
CA GLY A 341 15.09 19.04 -5.35
C GLY A 341 15.69 17.70 -4.90
N CYS A 342 15.03 16.59 -5.27
CA CYS A 342 15.39 15.22 -4.90
C CYS A 342 15.91 14.48 -6.14
N GLY A 343 16.85 15.10 -6.86
CA GLY A 343 17.46 14.56 -8.07
C GLY A 343 18.55 15.47 -8.60
N THR A 344 19.07 15.13 -9.78
CA THR A 344 20.13 15.89 -10.46
C THR A 344 19.81 16.03 -11.95
N GLY A 345 20.38 17.03 -12.62
CA GLY A 345 20.15 17.26 -14.06
C GLY A 345 18.68 17.56 -14.36
N GLU A 346 18.13 16.92 -15.39
CA GLU A 346 16.71 17.04 -15.78
C GLU A 346 15.72 16.60 -14.67
N TRP A 347 16.20 15.78 -13.73
CA TRP A 347 15.39 15.21 -12.67
C TRP A 347 15.30 16.07 -11.41
N ALA A 348 16.05 17.17 -11.32
CA ALA A 348 16.14 17.99 -10.12
C ALA A 348 14.80 18.67 -9.75
N GLU A 349 14.04 19.10 -10.75
CA GLU A 349 12.77 19.81 -10.57
C GLU A 349 11.54 18.89 -10.72
N GLU A 350 11.73 17.60 -11.05
CA GLU A 350 10.61 16.66 -11.12
C GLU A 350 10.08 16.39 -9.70
N GLY A 351 8.81 16.73 -9.48
CA GLY A 351 8.14 16.45 -8.20
C GLY A 351 7.94 14.95 -7.99
N ILE A 352 8.31 14.46 -6.82
CA ILE A 352 8.16 13.07 -6.41
C ILE A 352 6.89 12.93 -5.56
N PRO A 353 5.86 12.22 -6.04
CA PRO A 353 4.69 11.90 -5.24
C PRO A 353 5.06 10.87 -4.18
N THR A 354 4.65 11.13 -2.95
CA THR A 354 4.83 10.20 -1.84
C THR A 354 3.68 10.27 -0.85
N ASP A 355 3.40 9.11 -0.25
CA ASP A 355 2.54 9.01 0.93
C ASP A 355 3.33 9.17 2.24
N ASN A 356 4.68 9.16 2.22
CA ASN A 356 5.50 9.28 3.44
C ASN A 356 5.07 10.46 4.32
N TYR A 357 4.66 11.55 3.68
CA TYR A 357 4.17 12.75 4.35
C TYR A 357 3.03 12.47 5.35
N TYR A 358 2.13 11.53 5.06
CA TYR A 358 1.03 11.19 5.97
C TYR A 358 1.49 10.38 7.20
N ALA A 359 2.65 9.73 7.11
CA ALA A 359 3.30 8.98 8.18
C ALA A 359 4.39 9.74 8.95
N ASP A 360 4.78 10.93 8.48
CA ASP A 360 5.80 11.81 9.07
C ASP A 360 5.19 12.74 10.14
N PHE A 361 5.51 12.53 11.42
CA PHE A 361 5.03 13.36 12.53
C PHE A 361 6.11 14.18 13.22
N ASP A 362 7.37 14.10 12.75
CA ASP A 362 8.49 14.89 13.27
C ASP A 362 8.94 16.01 12.31
N GLY A 363 8.35 16.08 11.12
CA GLY A 363 8.64 17.06 10.07
C GLY A 363 9.75 16.62 9.11
N ASN A 364 10.21 15.37 9.18
CA ASN A 364 11.17 14.79 8.26
C ASN A 364 10.53 13.75 7.32
N PRO A 365 10.25 14.09 6.05
CA PRO A 365 9.53 13.21 5.12
C PRO A 365 10.35 12.01 4.62
N LEU A 366 11.62 11.94 5.03
CA LEU A 366 12.55 10.84 4.71
C LEU A 366 12.52 9.75 5.79
N THR A 367 11.90 10.02 6.93
CA THR A 367 11.61 9.05 7.98
C THR A 367 10.10 8.92 8.18
N GLN A 368 9.71 7.85 8.86
CA GLN A 368 8.31 7.53 9.12
C GLN A 368 8.19 7.01 10.55
N GLU A 369 7.26 7.58 11.33
CA GLU A 369 7.03 7.13 12.71
C GLU A 369 5.95 6.04 12.79
N ILE A 370 5.13 5.91 11.74
CA ILE A 370 4.14 4.84 11.59
C ILE A 370 4.22 4.22 10.19
N ALA A 371 3.85 2.96 10.08
CA ALA A 371 3.80 2.27 8.81
C ALA A 371 2.64 2.77 7.96
N ILE A 372 2.85 2.90 6.65
CA ILE A 372 1.84 3.41 5.71
C ILE A 372 1.70 2.55 4.47
N GLY A 373 0.45 2.39 4.03
CA GLY A 373 0.09 1.84 2.73
C GLY A 373 -1.14 2.54 2.16
N ARG A 374 -1.44 2.25 0.90
CA ARG A 374 -2.58 2.80 0.18
C ARG A 374 -3.42 1.71 -0.46
N ILE A 375 -4.71 1.68 -0.18
CA ILE A 375 -5.69 0.90 -0.93
C ILE A 375 -6.08 1.70 -2.18
N VAL A 376 -5.75 1.13 -3.33
CA VAL A 376 -6.01 1.68 -4.67
C VAL A 376 -6.29 0.52 -5.63
N GLY A 377 -6.83 0.82 -6.80
CA GLY A 377 -7.21 -0.16 -7.83
C GLY A 377 -7.56 0.53 -9.14
N ARG A 378 -8.02 -0.18 -10.18
CA ARG A 378 -8.54 0.48 -11.40
C ARG A 378 -9.89 1.15 -11.17
N HIS A 379 -10.63 0.67 -10.18
CA HIS A 379 -11.94 1.13 -9.73
C HIS A 379 -12.19 0.64 -8.29
N VAL A 380 -13.31 1.04 -7.69
CA VAL A 380 -13.69 0.60 -6.33
C VAL A 380 -13.78 -0.93 -6.17
N GLY A 381 -14.14 -1.68 -7.22
CA GLY A 381 -14.09 -3.15 -7.20
C GLY A 381 -12.70 -3.73 -6.91
N ASP A 382 -11.63 -3.14 -7.45
CA ASP A 382 -10.26 -3.57 -7.17
C ASP A 382 -9.82 -3.18 -5.76
N ALA A 383 -10.13 -1.94 -5.36
CA ALA A 383 -9.81 -1.43 -4.02
C ALA A 383 -10.47 -2.29 -2.93
N SER A 384 -11.75 -2.60 -3.08
CA SER A 384 -12.47 -3.48 -2.16
C SER A 384 -12.03 -4.95 -2.27
N ALA A 385 -11.67 -5.44 -3.47
CA ALA A 385 -11.05 -6.76 -3.63
C ALA A 385 -9.72 -6.85 -2.89
N LEU A 386 -8.88 -5.82 -2.92
CA LEU A 386 -7.63 -5.76 -2.17
C LEU A 386 -7.88 -5.89 -0.65
N VAL A 387 -8.86 -5.15 -0.11
CA VAL A 387 -9.29 -5.27 1.29
C VAL A 387 -9.86 -6.66 1.60
N ALA A 388 -10.69 -7.22 0.72
CA ALA A 388 -11.24 -8.55 0.87
C ALA A 388 -10.15 -9.64 0.90
N ARG A 389 -9.08 -9.48 0.11
CA ARG A 389 -7.91 -10.38 0.13
C ARG A 389 -7.14 -10.25 1.43
N SER A 390 -6.96 -9.05 1.97
CA SER A 390 -6.35 -8.84 3.28
C SER A 390 -7.18 -9.47 4.40
N ALA A 391 -8.50 -9.29 4.37
CA ALA A 391 -9.44 -9.83 5.35
C ALA A 391 -9.60 -11.36 5.26
N GLY A 392 -9.43 -11.92 4.05
CA GLY A 392 -9.60 -13.35 3.75
C GLY A 392 -8.29 -14.13 3.64
N TYR A 393 -7.13 -13.53 3.93
CA TYR A 393 -5.83 -14.09 3.57
C TYR A 393 -5.57 -15.48 4.17
N ASN A 394 -5.85 -15.67 5.46
CA ASN A 394 -5.63 -16.97 6.11
C ASN A 394 -6.45 -18.08 5.45
N ARG A 395 -7.69 -17.79 5.06
CA ARG A 395 -8.53 -18.74 4.32
C ARG A 395 -7.91 -19.15 3.00
N ILE A 396 -7.37 -18.21 2.23
CA ILE A 396 -6.71 -18.49 0.95
C ILE A 396 -5.49 -19.39 1.18
N VAL A 397 -4.71 -19.11 2.22
CA VAL A 397 -3.56 -19.91 2.65
C VAL A 397 -3.98 -21.32 3.09
N GLU A 398 -5.03 -21.45 3.89
CA GLU A 398 -5.58 -22.75 4.33
C GLU A 398 -6.08 -23.60 3.16
N LEU A 399 -6.77 -22.97 2.21
CA LEU A 399 -7.22 -23.62 0.98
C LEU A 399 -6.05 -24.17 0.17
N GLU A 400 -4.95 -23.42 0.08
CA GLU A 400 -3.74 -23.89 -0.58
C GLU A 400 -3.08 -25.05 0.18
N LYS A 401 -2.91 -24.93 1.51
CA LYS A 401 -2.38 -26.00 2.37
C LYS A 401 -3.20 -27.30 2.22
N ALA A 402 -4.53 -27.20 2.07
CA ALA A 402 -5.43 -28.34 1.91
C ALA A 402 -5.26 -29.12 0.59
N LYS A 403 -4.63 -28.55 -0.45
CA LYS A 403 -4.39 -29.22 -1.75
C LYS A 403 -3.36 -30.35 -1.71
N GLY A 404 -2.76 -30.67 -0.55
CA GLY A 404 -1.98 -31.90 -0.35
C GLY A 404 -0.50 -31.71 0.00
N GLY A 405 -0.05 -30.50 0.31
CA GLY A 405 1.26 -30.26 0.91
C GLY A 405 1.09 -29.89 2.38
N VAL A 406 1.13 -30.87 3.29
CA VAL A 406 0.94 -30.68 4.75
C VAL A 406 1.95 -29.67 5.37
N ALA A 407 2.95 -29.23 4.61
CA ALA A 407 3.88 -28.17 4.99
C ALA A 407 4.01 -27.02 3.97
N GLY A 408 3.17 -26.96 2.92
CA GLY A 408 3.36 -26.04 1.77
C GLY A 408 4.69 -26.25 1.04
N THR A 409 5.37 -27.38 1.28
CA THR A 409 6.73 -27.72 0.79
C THR A 409 6.76 -28.38 -0.58
N GLY A 410 5.61 -28.63 -1.19
CA GLY A 410 5.56 -29.06 -2.57
C GLY A 410 5.90 -27.87 -3.48
N ILE A 411 6.75 -28.09 -4.49
CA ILE A 411 7.11 -27.11 -5.54
C ILE A 411 5.86 -26.48 -6.21
N THR A 412 4.70 -27.10 -6.05
CA THR A 412 3.41 -26.67 -6.60
C THR A 412 2.63 -25.68 -5.71
N SER A 413 3.08 -25.37 -4.49
CA SER A 413 2.38 -24.43 -3.58
C SER A 413 2.95 -23.02 -3.74
N TRP A 414 2.12 -22.06 -4.15
CA TRP A 414 2.55 -20.68 -4.35
C TRP A 414 3.11 -20.01 -3.09
N ILE A 415 2.64 -20.40 -1.89
CA ILE A 415 3.00 -19.77 -0.61
C ILE A 415 4.52 -19.75 -0.38
N LYS A 416 5.24 -20.81 -0.78
CA LYS A 416 6.69 -20.95 -0.58
C LYS A 416 7.51 -20.61 -1.81
N ASN A 417 6.86 -20.23 -2.90
CA ASN A 417 7.56 -19.94 -4.13
C ASN A 417 7.85 -18.45 -4.22
N ALA A 418 9.08 -18.12 -4.55
CA ALA A 418 9.49 -16.77 -4.90
C ALA A 418 10.12 -16.80 -6.29
N TYR A 419 9.68 -15.88 -7.14
CA TYR A 419 10.16 -15.76 -8.50
C TYR A 419 10.82 -14.42 -8.69
N PHE A 420 12.02 -14.50 -9.26
CA PHE A 420 12.88 -13.36 -9.47
C PHE A 420 13.14 -13.17 -10.96
N ILE A 421 12.97 -11.92 -11.40
CA ILE A 421 13.24 -11.46 -12.74
C ILE A 421 14.29 -10.35 -12.72
N GLU A 422 15.29 -10.47 -13.58
CA GLU A 422 16.31 -9.44 -13.83
C GLU A 422 16.12 -8.81 -15.22
N GLY A 423 16.47 -7.53 -15.43
CA GLY A 423 16.64 -6.92 -16.75
C GLY A 423 17.96 -7.31 -17.43
N THR A 424 18.10 -7.13 -18.76
CA THR A 424 19.26 -7.63 -19.54
C THR A 424 20.31 -6.60 -19.96
N LEU A 425 20.17 -5.30 -19.68
CA LEU A 425 21.11 -4.32 -20.26
C LEU A 425 22.45 -4.30 -19.49
N GLN A 426 23.46 -3.66 -20.10
CA GLN A 426 24.85 -3.68 -19.60
C GLN A 426 25.02 -3.08 -18.20
N ILE A 427 24.06 -2.30 -17.71
CA ILE A 427 24.10 -1.67 -16.40
C ILE A 427 23.47 -2.57 -15.31
N GLU A 428 22.61 -3.51 -15.69
CA GLU A 428 22.00 -4.50 -14.80
C GLU A 428 22.99 -5.60 -14.39
N LEU A 429 24.14 -5.73 -15.06
CA LEU A 429 25.24 -6.57 -14.58
C LEU A 429 25.65 -6.20 -13.13
N PHE A 430 25.46 -4.94 -12.71
CA PHE A 430 25.69 -4.49 -11.34
C PHE A 430 24.63 -4.96 -10.34
N CYS A 431 23.44 -5.40 -10.79
CA CYS A 431 22.38 -5.96 -9.96
C CYS A 431 22.55 -7.47 -9.71
N THR A 432 23.50 -8.13 -10.38
CA THR A 432 23.82 -9.55 -10.12
C THR A 432 24.13 -9.81 -8.64
N GLY A 433 24.78 -8.86 -7.96
CA GLY A 433 25.03 -8.93 -6.52
C GLY A 433 23.74 -8.94 -5.69
N ASP A 434 22.78 -8.08 -6.04
CA ASP A 434 21.45 -8.02 -5.42
C ASP A 434 20.69 -9.33 -5.59
N VAL A 435 20.73 -9.89 -6.80
CA VAL A 435 20.09 -11.18 -7.13
C VAL A 435 20.58 -12.29 -6.19
N VAL A 436 21.90 -12.44 -6.07
CA VAL A 436 22.50 -13.49 -5.24
C VAL A 436 22.14 -13.28 -3.77
N GLN A 437 22.14 -12.03 -3.31
CA GLN A 437 21.80 -11.68 -1.94
C GLN A 437 20.32 -11.97 -1.63
N VAL A 438 19.40 -11.53 -2.49
CA VAL A 438 17.95 -11.76 -2.36
C VAL A 438 17.64 -13.25 -2.43
N ASN A 439 18.24 -13.98 -3.37
CA ASN A 439 18.07 -15.43 -3.47
C ASN A 439 18.51 -16.14 -2.18
N LYS A 440 19.64 -15.73 -1.61
CA LYS A 440 20.11 -16.22 -0.30
C LYS A 440 19.12 -15.88 0.82
N MET A 441 18.62 -14.65 0.89
CA MET A 441 17.64 -14.22 1.90
C MET A 441 16.34 -15.02 1.82
N LEU A 442 15.83 -15.26 0.62
CA LEU A 442 14.63 -16.06 0.37
C LEU A 442 14.85 -17.52 0.76
N THR A 443 15.96 -18.12 0.31
CA THR A 443 16.27 -19.52 0.61
C THR A 443 16.46 -19.75 2.11
N GLU A 444 17.17 -18.84 2.80
CA GLU A 444 17.33 -18.88 4.26
C GLU A 444 16.01 -18.60 5.00
N GLY A 445 15.09 -17.84 4.39
CA GLY A 445 13.71 -17.67 4.86
C GLY A 445 12.79 -18.85 4.50
N GLY A 446 13.32 -19.96 3.97
CA GLY A 446 12.56 -21.17 3.69
C GLY A 446 11.76 -21.16 2.37
N PHE A 447 12.02 -20.19 1.48
CA PHE A 447 11.40 -20.14 0.14
C PHE A 447 12.13 -21.03 -0.86
N ILE A 448 11.34 -21.61 -1.77
CA ILE A 448 11.81 -22.22 -3.01
C ILE A 448 11.90 -21.10 -4.03
N THR A 449 13.11 -20.80 -4.48
CA THR A 449 13.35 -19.74 -5.45
C THR A 449 13.44 -20.31 -6.86
N ALA A 450 12.72 -19.68 -7.78
CA ALA A 450 12.94 -19.85 -9.21
C ALA A 450 13.59 -18.57 -9.75
N PHE A 451 14.71 -18.75 -10.45
CA PHE A 451 15.50 -17.64 -10.99
C PHE A 451 15.54 -17.68 -12.51
N ARG A 452 15.23 -16.54 -13.14
CA ARG A 452 15.44 -16.33 -14.57
C ARG A 452 16.32 -15.10 -14.78
N HIS A 453 17.55 -15.36 -15.23
CA HIS A 453 18.34 -14.34 -15.91
C HIS A 453 17.75 -14.16 -17.31
N SER A 454 17.24 -12.97 -17.58
CA SER A 454 16.50 -12.63 -18.80
C SER A 454 17.33 -12.73 -20.09
N ALA A 455 18.66 -12.90 -20.00
CA ALA A 455 19.52 -13.06 -21.15
C ALA A 455 19.34 -14.39 -21.93
N LEU A 456 18.53 -15.34 -21.42
CA LEU A 456 18.48 -16.71 -21.96
C LEU A 456 17.09 -17.36 -22.16
N GLY A 457 15.95 -16.68 -22.01
CA GLY A 457 14.64 -17.34 -22.00
C GLY A 457 13.54 -16.67 -22.81
N ALA A 458 12.89 -17.41 -23.72
CA ALA A 458 11.69 -16.99 -24.44
C ALA A 458 10.56 -16.59 -23.48
N LEU A 459 9.71 -15.63 -23.86
CA LEU A 459 8.59 -15.09 -23.08
C LEU A 459 7.58 -16.12 -22.54
N SER A 460 7.42 -17.27 -23.23
CA SER A 460 6.29 -18.18 -22.96
C SER A 460 6.31 -18.88 -21.59
N PRO A 461 7.45 -19.35 -21.03
CA PRO A 461 7.47 -19.98 -19.71
C PRO A 461 7.45 -18.98 -18.55
N ALA A 462 7.89 -17.73 -18.76
CA ALA A 462 7.95 -16.71 -17.70
C ALA A 462 6.55 -16.26 -17.24
N ILE A 463 5.57 -16.25 -18.15
CA ILE A 463 4.17 -15.92 -17.84
C ILE A 463 3.54 -17.03 -16.98
N GLU A 464 3.77 -18.30 -17.30
CA GLU A 464 3.24 -19.42 -16.50
C GLU A 464 3.82 -19.44 -15.07
N GLU A 465 5.07 -18.97 -14.91
CA GLU A 465 5.73 -18.85 -13.61
C GLU A 465 5.14 -17.70 -12.78
N LEU A 466 4.52 -16.66 -13.34
CA LEU A 466 3.85 -15.60 -12.54
C LEU A 466 2.72 -16.13 -11.64
N TYR A 467 2.05 -17.21 -12.05
CA TYR A 467 0.80 -17.67 -11.40
C TYR A 467 1.01 -18.59 -10.20
N ASN A 468 2.25 -18.84 -9.77
CA ASN A 468 2.52 -19.80 -8.69
C ASN A 468 3.58 -19.30 -7.69
N ASN A 469 3.57 -18.00 -7.38
CA ASN A 469 4.56 -17.38 -6.48
C ASN A 469 3.91 -16.42 -5.47
N ASN A 470 4.41 -16.45 -4.24
CA ASN A 470 4.08 -15.49 -3.19
C ASN A 470 4.89 -14.20 -3.34
N TYR A 471 6.12 -14.28 -3.85
CA TYR A 471 6.94 -13.09 -4.13
C TYR A 471 7.28 -13.03 -5.61
N LEU A 472 6.87 -11.95 -6.27
CA LEU A 472 7.24 -11.61 -7.64
C LEU A 472 8.17 -10.42 -7.58
N ILE A 473 9.46 -10.67 -7.80
CA ILE A 473 10.52 -9.69 -7.58
C ILE A 473 11.14 -9.34 -8.92
N TYR A 474 11.26 -8.04 -9.18
CA TYR A 474 11.82 -7.51 -10.41
C TYR A 474 12.91 -6.48 -10.13
N TYR A 475 14.08 -6.64 -10.75
CA TYR A 475 15.14 -5.64 -10.79
C TYR A 475 15.54 -5.36 -12.23
N GLY A 476 15.49 -4.09 -12.64
CA GLY A 476 15.82 -3.67 -14.00
C GLY A 476 15.12 -2.39 -14.39
N HIS A 477 14.98 -2.14 -15.69
CA HIS A 477 14.25 -0.99 -16.23
C HIS A 477 12.73 -1.14 -16.12
N GLY A 478 12.08 -0.04 -15.76
CA GLY A 478 10.65 -0.03 -15.48
C GLY A 478 10.01 1.20 -16.09
N GLY A 479 8.77 1.00 -16.50
CA GLY A 479 7.85 2.06 -16.91
C GLY A 479 6.57 1.90 -16.12
N ASP A 480 5.70 2.89 -16.24
CA ASP A 480 4.35 2.78 -15.70
C ASP A 480 3.55 1.66 -16.38
N ASP A 481 3.93 1.25 -17.59
CA ASP A 481 3.33 0.14 -18.35
C ASP A 481 4.03 -1.22 -18.18
N GLY A 482 5.13 -1.37 -17.43
CA GLY A 482 5.68 -2.72 -17.26
C GLY A 482 7.10 -2.87 -16.72
N TRP A 483 7.48 -4.15 -16.61
CA TRP A 483 8.81 -4.64 -16.22
C TRP A 483 9.61 -5.02 -17.46
N TYR A 484 10.66 -4.28 -17.79
CA TYR A 484 11.35 -4.40 -19.06
C TYR A 484 12.50 -5.42 -19.01
N TYR A 485 12.47 -6.40 -19.89
CA TYR A 485 13.53 -7.39 -20.02
C TYR A 485 14.63 -6.95 -20.98
N LEU A 486 14.25 -6.44 -22.17
CA LEU A 486 15.15 -5.98 -23.23
C LEU A 486 14.70 -4.59 -23.71
N GLY A 487 15.60 -3.60 -23.64
CA GLY A 487 15.38 -2.21 -24.09
C GLY A 487 15.54 -1.18 -22.97
N VAL A 488 16.16 -0.03 -23.27
CA VAL A 488 16.31 1.10 -22.34
C VAL A 488 15.17 2.08 -22.60
N GLY A 489 14.32 2.33 -21.59
CA GLY A 489 13.50 3.55 -21.48
C GLY A 489 12.38 3.74 -22.52
N GLY A 490 11.14 3.76 -22.04
CA GLY A 490 10.03 4.46 -22.69
C GLY A 490 9.54 3.84 -24.00
N GLY A 491 8.78 2.75 -23.92
CA GLY A 491 7.74 2.44 -24.91
C GLY A 491 8.16 2.30 -26.37
N GLY A 492 9.43 1.97 -26.66
CA GLY A 492 9.79 1.48 -27.98
C GLY A 492 8.95 0.24 -28.30
N ALA A 493 8.28 0.20 -29.45
CA ALA A 493 7.39 -0.91 -29.86
C ALA A 493 8.07 -2.29 -29.88
N ASP A 494 9.39 -2.33 -29.77
CA ASP A 494 10.24 -3.53 -29.78
C ASP A 494 10.72 -3.95 -28.38
N ALA A 495 10.29 -3.26 -27.31
CA ALA A 495 10.67 -3.60 -25.94
C ALA A 495 9.97 -4.88 -25.47
N VAL A 496 10.74 -5.83 -24.95
CA VAL A 496 10.20 -7.06 -24.37
C VAL A 496 9.92 -6.78 -22.89
N ARG A 497 8.66 -6.82 -22.45
CA ARG A 497 8.25 -6.52 -21.07
C ARG A 497 7.20 -7.49 -20.54
N ILE A 498 7.06 -7.61 -19.21
CA ILE A 498 5.78 -8.01 -18.59
C ILE A 498 4.94 -6.75 -18.50
N GLY A 499 3.72 -6.86 -19.01
CA GLY A 499 2.75 -5.79 -19.07
C GLY A 499 1.40 -6.09 -18.43
N PRO A 500 0.52 -5.08 -18.34
CA PRO A 500 -0.88 -5.28 -18.03
C PRO A 500 -1.53 -6.36 -18.91
N GLU A 501 -1.16 -6.41 -20.19
CA GLU A 501 -1.67 -7.39 -21.16
C GLU A 501 -1.39 -8.86 -20.77
N ASP A 502 -0.33 -9.11 -19.99
CA ASP A 502 0.02 -10.46 -19.52
C ASP A 502 -0.75 -10.88 -18.26
N LEU A 503 -1.33 -9.90 -17.56
CA LEU A 503 -2.10 -10.06 -16.33
C LEU A 503 -3.62 -10.00 -16.59
N GLU A 504 -4.04 -9.45 -17.72
CA GLU A 504 -5.44 -9.23 -18.05
C GLU A 504 -6.24 -10.54 -18.13
N GLY A 505 -7.36 -10.60 -17.41
CA GLY A 505 -8.20 -11.80 -17.32
C GLY A 505 -7.55 -12.99 -16.59
N LYS A 506 -6.45 -12.77 -15.86
CA LYS A 506 -5.75 -13.78 -15.08
C LYS A 506 -6.05 -13.61 -13.59
N VAL A 507 -5.92 -14.70 -12.86
CA VAL A 507 -5.95 -14.71 -11.40
C VAL A 507 -4.60 -15.21 -10.91
N ILE A 508 -3.80 -14.31 -10.34
CA ILE A 508 -2.56 -14.65 -9.65
C ILE A 508 -2.85 -14.93 -8.18
N PRO A 509 -1.98 -15.69 -7.48
CA PRO A 509 -2.07 -15.80 -6.03
C PRO A 509 -1.94 -14.44 -5.34
N PRO A 510 -2.44 -14.28 -4.10
CA PRO A 510 -2.33 -13.04 -3.34
C PRO A 510 -0.91 -12.82 -2.79
N GLY A 511 0.08 -12.81 -3.67
CA GLY A 511 1.48 -12.51 -3.38
C GLY A 511 1.82 -11.03 -3.51
N ASN A 512 3.09 -10.70 -3.27
CA ASN A 512 3.64 -9.34 -3.33
C ASN A 512 4.38 -9.11 -4.65
N GLY A 513 4.00 -8.05 -5.36
CA GLY A 513 4.79 -7.50 -6.46
C GLY A 513 5.83 -6.51 -5.92
N ILE A 514 7.11 -6.76 -6.18
CA ILE A 514 8.22 -5.91 -5.71
C ILE A 514 9.08 -5.57 -6.91
N ALA A 515 9.13 -4.29 -7.28
CA ALA A 515 9.93 -3.81 -8.38
C ALA A 515 11.00 -2.83 -7.89
N GLY A 516 12.26 -3.28 -7.85
CA GLY A 516 13.45 -2.45 -7.76
C GLY A 516 13.68 -1.65 -9.04
N SER A 517 12.68 -0.88 -9.47
CA SER A 517 12.62 -0.26 -10.79
C SER A 517 11.90 1.08 -10.80
N CYS A 518 12.09 1.83 -11.89
CA CYS A 518 11.54 3.16 -12.12
C CYS A 518 10.06 3.09 -12.51
N LEU A 519 9.27 4.09 -12.10
CA LEU A 519 7.91 4.40 -12.61
C LEU A 519 6.82 3.31 -12.53
N THR A 520 7.14 2.08 -12.15
CA THR A 520 6.16 0.97 -12.10
C THR A 520 5.01 1.19 -11.12
N SER A 521 5.17 2.14 -10.18
CA SER A 521 4.14 2.61 -9.25
C SER A 521 3.69 4.03 -9.54
N ALA A 522 3.99 4.63 -10.69
CA ALA A 522 3.45 5.96 -10.98
C ALA A 522 1.92 5.88 -11.04
N LEU A 523 1.20 6.78 -10.37
CA LEU A 523 -0.28 6.89 -10.45
C LEU A 523 -0.77 8.26 -10.97
N ASP A 524 0.14 9.22 -11.15
CA ASP A 524 -0.12 10.52 -11.79
C ASP A 524 0.40 10.59 -13.24
N ASP A 525 0.07 11.65 -13.98
CA ASP A 525 0.55 11.90 -15.35
C ASP A 525 1.65 12.98 -15.43
N MET A 526 2.19 13.43 -14.30
CA MET A 526 3.09 14.57 -14.24
C MET A 526 4.53 14.21 -14.60
N SER A 527 4.90 12.92 -14.55
CA SER A 527 6.18 12.49 -15.11
C SER A 527 6.12 12.52 -16.64
N GLU A 528 7.17 13.04 -17.28
CA GLU A 528 7.28 12.96 -18.75
C GLU A 528 7.46 11.53 -19.26
N TYR A 529 7.69 10.57 -18.36
CA TYR A 529 7.89 9.15 -18.67
C TYR A 529 6.72 8.26 -18.26
N ALA A 530 5.75 8.77 -17.47
CA ALA A 530 4.51 8.06 -17.18
C ALA A 530 3.46 8.44 -18.23
N LYS A 531 3.25 7.56 -19.22
CA LYS A 531 2.38 7.81 -20.39
C LYS A 531 1.32 6.74 -20.60
N ALA A 532 1.36 5.64 -19.86
CA ALA A 532 0.33 4.63 -19.90
C ALA A 532 -1.00 5.23 -19.40
N PRO A 533 -2.13 4.89 -20.06
CA PRO A 533 -3.44 5.04 -19.45
C PRO A 533 -3.44 4.45 -18.05
N ILE A 534 -4.13 5.09 -17.10
CA ILE A 534 -4.12 4.69 -15.68
C ILE A 534 -4.53 3.22 -15.48
N ASP A 535 -5.53 2.76 -16.22
CA ASP A 535 -6.02 1.38 -16.23
C ASP A 535 -5.01 0.37 -16.82
N GLN A 536 -4.02 0.87 -17.54
CA GLN A 536 -2.90 0.11 -18.10
C GLN A 536 -1.60 0.30 -17.30
N ARG A 537 -1.68 0.74 -16.05
CA ARG A 537 -0.48 0.81 -15.20
C ARG A 537 -0.19 -0.53 -14.58
N ILE A 538 1.08 -0.93 -14.61
CA ILE A 538 1.51 -2.28 -14.22
C ILE A 538 1.20 -2.58 -12.76
N SER A 539 1.42 -1.63 -11.84
CA SER A 539 1.05 -1.80 -10.43
C SER A 539 -0.44 -2.08 -10.24
N LEU A 540 -1.31 -1.33 -10.91
CA LEU A 540 -2.76 -1.56 -10.86
C LEU A 540 -3.16 -2.88 -11.53
N ALA A 541 -2.49 -3.28 -12.61
CA ALA A 541 -2.73 -4.59 -13.24
C ALA A 541 -2.39 -5.76 -12.30
N PHE A 542 -1.32 -5.67 -11.52
CA PHE A 542 -1.00 -6.67 -10.48
C PHE A 542 -2.10 -6.76 -9.41
N LEU A 543 -2.55 -5.61 -8.91
CA LEU A 543 -3.61 -5.56 -7.88
C LEU A 543 -4.94 -6.12 -8.44
N HIS A 544 -5.29 -5.77 -9.67
CA HIS A 544 -6.47 -6.26 -10.37
C HIS A 544 -6.42 -7.78 -10.59
N ALA A 545 -5.26 -8.31 -11.00
CA ALA A 545 -5.06 -9.74 -11.20
C ALA A 545 -5.01 -10.56 -9.89
N GLY A 546 -4.87 -9.91 -8.73
CA GLY A 546 -5.04 -10.54 -7.44
C GLY A 546 -3.89 -10.40 -6.44
N ALA A 547 -2.81 -9.66 -6.74
CA ALA A 547 -1.66 -9.46 -5.83
C ALA A 547 -2.06 -8.71 -4.56
N ILE A 548 -1.65 -9.19 -3.38
CA ILE A 548 -1.97 -8.61 -2.06
C ILE A 548 -1.29 -7.26 -1.83
N SER A 549 -0.22 -6.99 -2.57
CA SER A 549 0.42 -5.68 -2.58
C SER A 549 1.30 -5.46 -3.80
N TYR A 550 1.66 -4.20 -4.00
CA TYR A 550 2.67 -3.78 -4.96
C TYR A 550 3.57 -2.68 -4.38
N VAL A 551 4.89 -2.82 -4.54
CA VAL A 551 5.91 -1.83 -4.18
C VAL A 551 6.82 -1.58 -5.38
N GLY A 552 7.04 -0.31 -5.72
CA GLY A 552 7.85 0.11 -6.86
C GLY A 552 8.03 1.63 -6.91
N GLY A 553 8.90 2.13 -7.79
CA GLY A 553 9.15 3.56 -7.91
C GLY A 553 7.99 4.32 -8.58
N THR A 554 7.58 5.46 -8.04
CA THR A 554 6.66 6.42 -8.67
C THR A 554 7.33 7.34 -9.69
N ARG A 555 8.66 7.40 -9.63
CA ARG A 555 9.54 8.20 -10.49
C ARG A 555 10.72 7.37 -10.92
N VAL A 556 11.59 7.97 -11.73
CA VAL A 556 12.94 7.43 -11.91
C VAL A 556 13.64 7.43 -10.57
N THR A 557 14.07 6.27 -10.10
CA THR A 557 14.75 6.10 -8.80
C THR A 557 16.20 5.68 -8.98
N TRP A 558 16.71 5.85 -10.20
CA TRP A 558 18.06 5.51 -10.55
C TRP A 558 19.06 6.53 -10.03
N GLY A 559 19.81 6.16 -9.00
CA GLY A 559 20.98 6.94 -8.64
C GLY A 559 22.00 6.10 -7.92
N GLU A 560 23.23 6.15 -8.42
CA GLU A 560 24.45 5.61 -7.81
C GLU A 560 24.57 4.08 -7.85
N VAL A 561 25.43 3.58 -8.78
CA VAL A 561 26.13 2.32 -8.56
C VAL A 561 27.12 2.58 -7.42
N LYS A 562 26.85 2.05 -6.24
CA LYS A 562 27.74 2.21 -5.10
C LYS A 562 28.96 1.31 -5.32
N ILE A 563 30.13 1.90 -5.59
CA ILE A 563 31.42 1.19 -5.62
C ILE A 563 32.13 1.50 -4.30
N TRP A 564 31.92 0.66 -3.28
CA TRP A 564 32.71 0.62 -2.05
C TRP A 564 33.43 -0.73 -2.00
N PRO A 565 34.60 -0.92 -1.35
CA PRO A 565 35.41 -2.15 -1.45
C PRO A 565 34.72 -3.49 -1.08
N ALA A 566 33.41 -3.54 -0.80
CA ALA A 566 32.66 -4.78 -0.60
C ALA A 566 31.14 -4.74 -0.86
N MET A 567 30.55 -3.78 -1.59
CA MET A 567 29.10 -3.87 -1.97
C MET A 567 28.83 -3.30 -3.37
N GLU A 568 28.11 -4.07 -4.19
CA GLU A 568 27.72 -3.81 -5.59
C GLU A 568 26.18 -3.69 -5.67
N SER A 569 25.60 -2.56 -5.22
CA SER A 569 24.13 -2.40 -5.27
C SER A 569 23.74 -0.94 -5.54
N SER A 570 22.61 -0.78 -6.23
CA SER A 570 21.96 0.50 -6.51
C SER A 570 21.13 0.97 -5.31
N CYS A 571 20.77 2.27 -5.24
CA CYS A 571 19.96 2.81 -4.13
C CYS A 571 18.61 2.07 -3.96
N ASN A 572 17.90 1.83 -5.06
CA ASN A 572 16.71 1.01 -5.12
C ASN A 572 16.99 -0.47 -4.80
N GLY A 573 18.14 -0.99 -5.25
CA GLY A 573 18.71 -2.29 -4.87
C GLY A 573 18.63 -2.56 -3.37
N MET A 574 19.34 -1.76 -2.57
CA MET A 574 19.39 -1.95 -1.12
C MET A 574 18.02 -1.78 -0.43
N LEU A 575 17.21 -0.82 -0.88
CA LEU A 575 15.87 -0.61 -0.33
C LEU A 575 15.03 -1.88 -0.51
N CYS A 576 14.96 -2.40 -1.74
CA CYS A 576 14.20 -3.62 -2.02
C CYS A 576 14.80 -4.85 -1.32
N ASN A 577 16.13 -5.00 -1.26
CA ASN A 577 16.76 -6.14 -0.57
C ASN A 577 16.41 -6.16 0.92
N ARG A 578 16.51 -5.01 1.60
CA ARG A 578 16.21 -4.91 3.03
C ARG A 578 14.71 -5.10 3.29
N TYR A 579 13.86 -4.58 2.42
CA TYR A 579 12.42 -4.81 2.47
C TYR A 579 12.09 -6.32 2.40
N ILE A 580 12.65 -7.03 1.40
CA ILE A 580 12.48 -8.47 1.24
C ILE A 580 13.00 -9.22 2.47
N GLU A 581 14.17 -8.85 2.99
CA GLU A 581 14.74 -9.47 4.18
C GLU A 581 13.82 -9.37 5.40
N LEU A 582 13.20 -8.20 5.63
CA LEU A 582 12.27 -7.98 6.74
C LEU A 582 11.01 -8.83 6.62
N LEU A 583 10.50 -9.01 5.39
CA LEU A 583 9.37 -9.90 5.13
C LEU A 583 9.73 -11.36 5.38
N THR A 584 10.87 -11.83 4.86
CA THR A 584 11.18 -13.26 4.79
C THR A 584 11.88 -13.81 6.02
N ARG A 585 12.78 -13.03 6.65
CA ARG A 585 13.55 -13.47 7.83
C ARG A 585 12.95 -12.98 9.14
N PHE A 586 12.31 -11.81 9.12
CA PHE A 586 11.80 -11.17 10.33
C PHE A 586 10.27 -11.21 10.44
N ASN A 587 9.58 -11.83 9.48
CA ASN A 587 8.12 -12.00 9.50
C ASN A 587 7.39 -10.67 9.73
N SER A 588 7.89 -9.60 9.10
CA SER A 588 7.32 -8.26 9.25
C SER A 588 6.06 -8.11 8.41
N THR A 589 5.14 -7.24 8.84
CA THR A 589 4.07 -6.78 7.96
C THR A 589 4.64 -5.98 6.78
N LEU A 590 3.87 -5.83 5.71
CA LEU A 590 4.27 -5.05 4.53
C LEU A 590 4.63 -3.61 4.89
N GLY A 591 3.84 -2.97 5.75
CA GLY A 591 4.07 -1.60 6.17
C GLY A 591 5.29 -1.47 7.09
N ASP A 592 5.42 -2.37 8.08
CA ASP A 592 6.56 -2.36 9.01
C ASP A 592 7.87 -2.57 8.26
N ALA A 593 7.90 -3.54 7.33
CA ALA A 593 9.08 -3.82 6.52
C ALA A 593 9.52 -2.60 5.71
N LEU A 594 8.59 -1.89 5.06
CA LEU A 594 8.93 -0.73 4.23
C LEU A 594 9.35 0.48 5.09
N MET A 595 8.65 0.71 6.21
CA MET A 595 8.97 1.77 7.17
C MET A 595 10.37 1.59 7.76
N ILE A 596 10.65 0.40 8.32
CA ILE A 596 11.96 0.06 8.91
C ILE A 596 13.05 0.20 7.85
N THR A 597 12.82 -0.32 6.64
CA THR A 597 13.75 -0.19 5.52
C THR A 597 14.12 1.27 5.24
N LYS A 598 13.13 2.16 5.09
CA LYS A 598 13.36 3.58 4.81
C LYS A 598 14.12 4.27 5.95
N ASN A 599 13.73 4.01 7.19
CA ASN A 599 14.37 4.60 8.37
C ASN A 599 15.82 4.12 8.55
N GLU A 600 16.08 2.83 8.34
CA GLU A 600 17.44 2.29 8.36
C GLU A 600 18.28 2.81 7.19
N TYR A 601 17.69 2.90 6.00
CA TYR A 601 18.35 3.49 4.82
C TYR A 601 18.74 4.94 5.09
N TYR A 602 17.82 5.76 5.62
CA TYR A 602 18.08 7.14 6.01
C TYR A 602 19.25 7.24 6.99
N LYS A 603 19.23 6.44 8.06
CA LYS A 603 20.29 6.40 9.08
C LYS A 603 21.63 6.00 8.49
N MET A 604 21.66 4.97 7.65
CA MET A 604 22.86 4.50 6.99
C MET A 604 23.39 5.57 6.05
N ALA A 605 22.57 6.06 5.12
CA ALA A 605 22.98 6.99 4.09
C ALA A 605 23.40 8.36 4.64
N SER A 606 22.77 8.85 5.71
CA SER A 606 23.15 10.10 6.37
C SER A 606 24.57 10.09 6.96
N ASN A 607 25.11 8.91 7.27
CA ASN A 607 26.44 8.76 7.86
C ASN A 607 27.50 8.28 6.87
N MET A 608 27.16 8.14 5.59
CA MET A 608 28.11 7.69 4.57
C MET A 608 28.90 8.87 4.00
N GLU A 609 30.22 8.70 3.90
CA GLU A 609 31.09 9.56 3.10
C GLU A 609 31.19 8.98 1.69
N ARG A 610 30.84 9.76 0.65
CA ARG A 610 30.77 9.26 -0.72
C ARG A 610 31.30 10.28 -1.74
N THR A 611 32.21 9.85 -2.60
CA THR A 611 32.49 10.56 -3.85
C THR A 611 31.56 10.02 -4.91
N VAL A 612 30.56 10.80 -5.31
CA VAL A 612 29.67 10.40 -6.40
C VAL A 612 30.26 10.93 -7.70
N ILE A 613 30.64 10.05 -8.61
CA ILE A 613 31.01 10.48 -9.97
C ILE A 613 29.71 10.78 -10.72
N TYR A 614 29.03 11.85 -10.33
CA TYR A 614 28.01 12.46 -11.17
C TYR A 614 28.73 13.43 -12.09
N ILE A 615 28.63 13.21 -13.38
CA ILE A 615 29.00 14.21 -14.38
C ILE A 615 27.86 15.23 -14.34
N ASP A 616 28.05 16.33 -13.61
CA ASP A 616 27.10 17.45 -13.71
C ASP A 616 26.94 17.90 -15.17
N ASN A 617 26.03 18.82 -15.47
CA ASN A 617 25.85 19.31 -16.84
C ASN A 617 27.15 19.88 -17.48
N ASN A 618 28.21 20.07 -16.69
CA ASN A 618 29.52 20.58 -17.09
C ASN A 618 30.64 19.53 -17.11
N GLY A 619 30.39 18.26 -16.77
CA GLY A 619 31.42 17.23 -16.79
C GLY A 619 32.11 16.92 -15.46
N VAL A 620 31.74 17.58 -14.36
CA VAL A 620 32.55 17.62 -13.13
C VAL A 620 32.01 16.66 -12.05
N PRO A 621 32.82 15.70 -11.55
CA PRO A 621 32.46 14.84 -10.42
C PRO A 621 32.09 15.63 -9.17
N GLN A 622 31.10 15.14 -8.40
CA GLN A 622 30.58 15.82 -7.20
C GLN A 622 30.76 14.94 -5.95
N THR A 623 31.44 15.45 -4.93
CA THR A 623 31.54 14.74 -3.65
C THR A 623 30.37 15.12 -2.75
N TYR A 624 29.73 14.12 -2.14
CA TYR A 624 28.63 14.31 -1.19
C TYR A 624 29.01 13.76 0.18
N HIS A 625 28.65 14.50 1.23
CA HIS A 625 28.72 14.03 2.60
C HIS A 625 27.29 13.78 3.09
N GLY A 626 26.96 12.53 3.41
CA GLY A 626 25.62 12.12 3.83
C GLY A 626 24.66 11.85 2.66
N LEU A 627 23.39 12.23 2.83
CA LEU A 627 22.32 11.94 1.87
C LEU A 627 22.51 12.67 0.54
N THR A 628 22.52 11.91 -0.55
CA THR A 628 22.53 12.48 -1.90
C THR A 628 21.11 12.80 -2.36
N PRO A 629 20.92 13.62 -3.40
CA PRO A 629 19.59 13.86 -3.97
C PRO A 629 18.88 12.57 -4.39
N TRP A 630 19.62 11.55 -4.83
CA TRP A 630 19.07 10.24 -5.24
C TRP A 630 18.70 9.34 -4.07
N ASP A 631 19.42 9.42 -2.95
CA ASP A 631 18.99 8.77 -1.70
C ASP A 631 17.60 9.28 -1.30
N LYS A 632 17.42 10.61 -1.28
CA LYS A 632 16.12 11.25 -0.99
C LYS A 632 15.05 10.81 -1.97
N ARG A 633 15.40 10.80 -3.27
CA ARG A 633 14.49 10.37 -4.33
C ARG A 633 13.93 8.98 -4.09
N THR A 634 14.84 8.03 -3.82
CA THR A 634 14.51 6.63 -3.64
C THR A 634 13.63 6.42 -2.40
N MET A 635 13.93 7.07 -1.28
CA MET A 635 13.13 6.94 -0.07
C MET A 635 11.68 7.48 -0.23
N LEU A 636 11.51 8.54 -1.02
CA LEU A 636 10.21 9.16 -1.26
C LEU A 636 9.38 8.42 -2.33
N ALA A 637 10.04 7.90 -3.37
CA ALA A 637 9.36 7.38 -4.55
C ALA A 637 8.79 5.96 -4.42
N TYR A 638 9.02 5.24 -3.32
CA TYR A 638 8.53 3.87 -3.13
C TYR A 638 7.34 3.81 -2.17
N PRO A 639 6.09 3.97 -2.65
CA PRO A 639 4.88 3.72 -1.86
C PRO A 639 4.59 2.21 -1.76
N LEU A 640 3.77 1.86 -0.77
CA LEU A 640 3.13 0.56 -0.65
C LEU A 640 1.68 0.68 -1.13
N TYR A 641 1.32 -0.03 -2.20
CA TYR A 641 -0.07 -0.24 -2.58
C TYR A 641 -0.55 -1.55 -1.99
N GLY A 642 -1.43 -1.49 -0.99
CA GLY A 642 -1.76 -2.60 -0.12
C GLY A 642 -2.11 -2.14 1.30
N ASP A 643 -2.70 -3.05 2.07
CA ASP A 643 -2.92 -2.86 3.49
C ASP A 643 -1.58 -2.99 4.25
N PRO A 644 -1.08 -1.94 4.92
CA PRO A 644 0.20 -1.97 5.62
C PRO A 644 0.30 -3.01 6.74
N ALA A 645 -0.82 -3.44 7.32
CA ALA A 645 -0.81 -4.43 8.40
C ALA A 645 -1.00 -5.88 7.92
N VAL A 646 -1.00 -6.12 6.60
CA VAL A 646 -0.93 -7.48 6.07
C VAL A 646 0.46 -8.05 6.28
N ASN A 647 0.50 -9.31 6.71
CA ASN A 647 1.72 -10.09 6.72
C ASN A 647 1.60 -11.21 5.67
N PRO A 648 2.38 -11.14 4.59
CA PRO A 648 2.33 -12.17 3.55
C PRO A 648 3.14 -13.42 3.90
N TYR A 649 3.91 -13.40 5.00
CA TYR A 649 4.75 -14.49 5.46
C TYR A 649 4.01 -15.34 6.50
N GLU A 650 3.91 -16.64 6.22
CA GLU A 650 2.98 -17.56 6.90
C GLU A 650 3.68 -18.64 7.75
N TYR A 651 5.00 -18.55 7.91
CA TYR A 651 5.77 -19.55 8.65
C TYR A 651 6.43 -18.95 9.89
N PRO A 652 6.29 -19.56 11.08
CA PRO A 652 7.03 -19.11 12.25
C PRO A 652 8.54 -19.30 12.02
N ALA A 653 9.36 -18.37 12.50
CA ALA A 653 10.82 -18.46 12.42
C ALA A 653 11.39 -19.78 12.99
N SER A 654 10.62 -20.51 13.80
CA SER A 654 10.99 -21.84 14.32
C SER A 654 11.02 -22.95 13.26
N ASP A 655 10.32 -22.78 12.14
CA ASP A 655 10.33 -23.73 11.02
C ASP A 655 11.52 -23.50 10.08
N VAL A 656 12.23 -22.38 10.26
CA VAL A 656 13.56 -22.15 9.69
C VAL A 656 14.56 -22.93 10.54
N ILE A 657 14.60 -24.24 10.31
CA ILE A 657 15.70 -25.08 10.80
C ILE A 657 16.96 -24.50 10.19
N PHE A 658 17.85 -23.97 11.03
CA PHE A 658 19.23 -23.62 10.70
C PHE A 658 19.80 -24.67 9.74
N GLY A 659 19.89 -24.30 8.46
CA GLY A 659 20.65 -25.00 7.43
C GLY A 659 22.10 -24.59 7.49
#